data_AF-A0A4R5L030-F1
#
_entry.id   AF-A0A4R5L030-F1
#
_cell.length_a   1.000
_cell.length_b   1.000
_cell.length_c   1.000
_cell.angle_alpha   90.00
_cell.angle_beta   90.00
_cell.angle_gamma   90.00
#
_symmetry.space_group_name_H-M   'P 1'
#
loop_
_entity.id
_entity.type
_entity.pdbx_description
1 polymer ?
#
loop_
_entity_poly.entity_id
_entity_poly.type
_entity_poly.pdbx_seq_one_letter_code
_entity_poly.pdbx_strand_id
1 'polypeptide(L)'
;MPETLNDPFDAESADTSVPTAEETSESVETAPAADSGAADSAAAGSGDADSADATEEEGVRFTDLGLDPRVLAALQDVGYEKPSPIQAATIPLLLEGRDVVGLAQTGTGKTAAFAVPALSRLAELHDINGPSRKTQALVLAPTRELALQVAEAFTSYAKHMEDFTVLPVYGGSAYGPQLAGLRRGAQVVVGTPGRVIDHISKGSLDLSELQYLVLDEADEMLRMGFADDVEQIFQETPETRQVALFSATMPGQIRRMSKQYLNDPAEISVKSKTSTGTNIRQRYVQVMGPHKLDAMTRILEVEEFDGVIAFVRTKMATEDLADKLKARGFQAAAINGDIPQQQRERTVDALKEGRIDILVATDVAARGLDVERISHVVNYDIPHDTESYVHRIGRTGRAGRAGDAILFMTPREKYLLRAIEKATRQSVEQMHLPTAETVNSLRLGKFAERITETLESEDVSLFRDLIASYEEENGVPAAEIAAALAVMAQGGQPLLVKDLPAAPEFQKRERSKDGFGSRGPNRPLTEGNATYRIAVGRRQRVMPGSIVGAIANEGGISSSQIGGIDIRSDHSLVELPADLSPEQLRALSRTRIGGELIHLELDKGRRPNSERGGYSGGERGGYSGGGRGGNFKGNGGFKKEFRKSDGERSSADRGGRSYSDRSERTAGSYGDRDRGQSSGSRFGGHGDGARKPRGGGDRDFNRKGKW
;
A
#
# COMPACT_ATOMS: atom_id res chain seq x y z
N MET A 1 -43.38 -34.03 -79.71
CA MET A 1 -44.45 -33.82 -78.73
C MET A 1 -44.54 -35.03 -77.79
N PRO A 2 -44.14 -34.88 -76.52
CA PRO A 2 -43.16 -33.88 -76.07
C PRO A 2 -41.96 -34.52 -75.33
N GLU A 3 -40.69 -34.17 -75.58
CA GLU A 3 -40.02 -32.84 -75.66
C GLU A 3 -39.79 -32.24 -74.27
N THR A 4 -38.68 -31.55 -73.95
CA THR A 4 -37.43 -31.14 -74.68
C THR A 4 -36.40 -30.75 -73.60
N LEU A 5 -35.07 -30.86 -73.82
CA LEU A 5 -34.16 -29.77 -74.28
C LEU A 5 -34.49 -28.38 -73.65
N ASN A 6 -33.52 -27.54 -73.24
CA ASN A 6 -32.16 -27.41 -73.76
C ASN A 6 -31.19 -26.69 -72.79
N ASP A 7 -29.89 -26.89 -73.03
CA ASP A 7 -28.77 -26.02 -72.62
C ASP A 7 -28.79 -24.70 -73.45
N PRO A 8 -28.07 -23.61 -73.07
CA PRO A 8 -26.63 -23.45 -73.38
C PRO A 8 -25.80 -22.74 -72.26
N PHE A 9 -24.48 -22.94 -72.08
CA PHE A 9 -23.32 -22.52 -72.92
C PHE A 9 -23.35 -21.01 -73.31
N ASP A 10 -22.29 -20.18 -73.26
CA ASP A 10 -20.82 -20.29 -73.16
C ASP A 10 -20.29 -18.98 -72.46
N ALA A 11 -19.33 -18.97 -71.52
CA ALA A 11 -17.84 -19.02 -71.62
C ALA A 11 -17.12 -17.65 -71.51
N GLU A 12 -16.08 -17.55 -70.66
CA GLU A 12 -14.79 -16.88 -70.95
C GLU A 12 -13.72 -17.08 -69.85
N SER A 13 -12.44 -17.11 -70.29
CA SER A 13 -11.12 -16.99 -69.61
C SER A 13 -11.01 -16.86 -68.06
N ALA A 14 -10.15 -17.58 -67.33
CA ALA A 14 -8.68 -17.80 -67.44
C ALA A 14 -7.78 -16.71 -66.78
N ASP A 15 -6.53 -17.09 -66.46
CA ASP A 15 -5.42 -16.33 -65.83
C ASP A 15 -5.54 -16.00 -64.31
N THR A 16 -4.71 -16.58 -63.42
CA THR A 16 -3.29 -16.30 -63.06
C THR A 16 -3.07 -14.93 -62.39
N SER A 17 -2.21 -14.73 -61.38
CA SER A 17 -1.25 -15.60 -60.66
C SER A 17 -0.80 -14.90 -59.36
N VAL A 18 -0.48 -15.66 -58.31
CA VAL A 18 0.26 -15.16 -57.13
C VAL A 18 1.75 -15.47 -57.32
N PRO A 19 2.69 -14.54 -57.07
CA PRO A 19 4.07 -14.70 -57.48
C PRO A 19 4.93 -15.60 -56.57
N THR A 20 5.74 -16.36 -57.27
CA THR A 20 6.92 -17.17 -56.93
C THR A 20 7.98 -16.50 -56.05
N ALA A 21 8.67 -17.33 -55.25
CA ALA A 21 10.14 -17.50 -55.31
C ALA A 21 10.46 -18.88 -54.69
N GLU A 22 10.74 -19.90 -55.53
CA GLU A 22 12.08 -20.52 -55.69
C GLU A 22 12.61 -21.14 -54.38
N GLU A 23 12.55 -22.45 -54.10
CA GLU A 23 12.76 -23.67 -54.92
C GLU A 23 14.22 -23.91 -55.36
N THR A 24 14.80 -25.04 -54.93
CA THR A 24 15.68 -25.99 -55.67
C THR A 24 16.07 -27.11 -54.68
N SER A 25 15.48 -28.32 -54.76
CA SER A 25 15.88 -29.47 -55.63
C SER A 25 17.10 -30.22 -55.05
N GLU A 26 17.22 -31.55 -54.91
CA GLU A 26 16.63 -32.79 -55.50
C GLU A 26 16.65 -33.90 -54.40
N SER A 27 15.68 -34.82 -54.24
CA SER A 27 15.49 -36.14 -54.92
C SER A 27 16.70 -37.12 -54.77
N VAL A 28 16.62 -38.46 -54.61
CA VAL A 28 15.68 -39.54 -55.00
C VAL A 28 15.88 -40.81 -54.10
N GLU A 29 14.83 -41.61 -53.83
CA GLU A 29 14.82 -43.08 -53.44
C GLU A 29 15.64 -43.61 -52.23
N THR A 30 15.41 -44.78 -51.63
CA THR A 30 14.45 -45.92 -51.84
C THR A 30 14.10 -46.57 -50.48
N ALA A 31 12.95 -47.25 -50.38
CA ALA A 31 12.71 -48.30 -49.38
C ALA A 31 13.14 -49.68 -49.93
N PRO A 32 13.37 -50.71 -49.10
CA PRO A 32 12.25 -51.56 -48.67
C PRO A 32 12.34 -52.06 -47.20
N ALA A 33 11.47 -52.99 -46.83
CA ALA A 33 11.11 -53.31 -45.44
C ALA A 33 11.47 -54.74 -44.97
N ALA A 34 11.22 -54.96 -43.67
CA ALA A 34 10.91 -56.24 -42.99
C ALA A 34 12.05 -57.24 -42.66
N ASP A 35 12.26 -57.52 -41.37
CA ASP A 35 11.67 -58.69 -40.65
C ASP A 35 12.58 -59.26 -39.53
N SER A 36 11.95 -59.72 -38.45
CA SER A 36 12.40 -60.73 -37.47
C SER A 36 13.62 -60.47 -36.56
N GLY A 37 13.60 -61.10 -35.37
CA GLY A 37 14.80 -61.33 -34.55
C GLY A 37 14.61 -61.05 -33.05
N ALA A 38 14.45 -62.10 -32.24
CA ALA A 38 14.42 -62.02 -30.78
C ALA A 38 15.78 -62.41 -30.14
N ALA A 39 15.86 -62.27 -28.82
CA ALA A 39 16.85 -62.82 -27.88
C ALA A 39 18.12 -61.99 -27.57
N ASP A 40 18.07 -61.33 -26.40
CA ASP A 40 18.92 -61.62 -25.23
C ASP A 40 20.44 -61.85 -25.42
N SER A 41 21.26 -60.92 -24.92
CA SER A 41 22.41 -61.24 -24.04
C SER A 41 23.10 -59.97 -23.53
N ALA A 42 23.64 -60.04 -22.31
CA ALA A 42 24.41 -58.97 -21.68
C ALA A 42 25.94 -59.19 -21.82
N ALA A 43 26.69 -58.12 -22.13
CA ALA A 43 28.05 -57.88 -21.60
C ALA A 43 28.55 -56.46 -21.98
N ALA A 44 29.37 -55.86 -21.10
CA ALA A 44 29.85 -54.47 -21.22
C ALA A 44 31.05 -54.29 -22.18
N GLY A 45 31.22 -53.07 -22.74
CA GLY A 45 32.43 -52.76 -23.53
C GLY A 45 32.53 -51.39 -24.24
N SER A 46 32.48 -50.27 -23.50
CA SER A 46 33.12 -48.95 -23.80
C SER A 46 32.97 -48.23 -25.16
N GLY A 47 32.59 -46.94 -25.15
CA GLY A 47 32.95 -45.96 -26.19
C GLY A 47 31.94 -44.82 -26.42
N ASP A 48 32.30 -43.59 -26.05
CA ASP A 48 31.49 -42.35 -26.12
C ASP A 48 30.78 -42.05 -27.46
N ALA A 49 29.55 -41.51 -27.38
CA ALA A 49 29.23 -40.16 -27.90
C ALA A 49 27.77 -39.72 -27.59
N ASP A 50 27.62 -38.43 -27.24
CA ASP A 50 26.41 -37.58 -27.27
C ASP A 50 25.07 -38.10 -26.70
N SER A 51 24.79 -37.70 -25.44
CA SER A 51 23.45 -37.34 -25.00
C SER A 51 23.52 -36.11 -24.10
N ALA A 52 23.52 -34.93 -24.71
CA ALA A 52 23.43 -33.67 -23.97
C ALA A 52 21.98 -33.41 -23.50
N ASP A 53 21.89 -32.95 -22.25
CA ASP A 53 20.82 -32.14 -21.67
C ASP A 53 19.46 -32.79 -21.35
N ALA A 54 19.41 -33.47 -20.19
CA ALA A 54 18.21 -33.63 -19.37
C ALA A 54 18.58 -33.77 -17.88
N THR A 55 19.30 -32.79 -17.33
CA THR A 55 19.62 -32.77 -15.89
C THR A 55 18.42 -32.22 -15.11
N GLU A 56 17.42 -33.06 -14.84
CA GLU A 56 16.39 -32.71 -13.87
C GLU A 56 17.05 -32.50 -12.50
N GLU A 57 16.88 -31.31 -11.89
CA GLU A 57 17.28 -31.11 -10.50
C GLU A 57 16.44 -32.02 -9.59
N GLU A 58 17.07 -33.06 -9.02
CA GLU A 58 16.55 -33.91 -7.94
C GLU A 58 16.31 -33.09 -6.65
N GLY A 59 15.29 -32.24 -6.69
CA GLY A 59 14.79 -31.51 -5.54
C GLY A 59 13.94 -32.41 -4.65
N VAL A 60 14.20 -32.35 -3.34
CA VAL A 60 13.40 -32.96 -2.26
C VAL A 60 11.91 -32.76 -2.51
N ARG A 61 11.10 -33.80 -2.35
CA ARG A 61 9.63 -33.78 -2.49
C ARG A 61 8.96 -33.84 -1.12
N PHE A 62 7.67 -33.53 -1.05
CA PHE A 62 6.90 -33.65 0.20
C PHE A 62 6.83 -35.09 0.74
N THR A 63 6.89 -36.08 -0.15
CA THR A 63 6.98 -37.51 0.18
C THR A 63 8.20 -37.86 1.04
N ASP A 64 9.27 -37.08 0.92
CA ASP A 64 10.58 -37.41 1.47
C ASP A 64 10.79 -36.81 2.86
N LEU A 65 9.83 -35.99 3.33
CA LEU A 65 9.89 -35.25 4.59
C LEU A 65 9.38 -36.02 5.81
N GLY A 66 8.91 -37.27 5.65
CA GLY A 66 8.43 -38.10 6.77
C GLY A 66 7.09 -37.64 7.37
N LEU A 67 6.17 -37.15 6.53
CA LEU A 67 4.85 -36.66 6.95
C LEU A 67 3.85 -37.79 7.21
N ASP A 68 2.83 -37.51 8.02
CA ASP A 68 1.72 -38.43 8.24
C ASP A 68 0.98 -38.73 6.91
N PRO A 69 0.64 -40.00 6.60
CA PRO A 69 -0.01 -40.36 5.33
C PRO A 69 -1.31 -39.59 5.04
N ARG A 70 -2.10 -39.23 6.06
CA ARG A 70 -3.36 -38.47 5.90
C ARG A 70 -3.08 -37.04 5.42
N VAL A 71 -2.06 -36.41 5.99
CA VAL A 71 -1.63 -35.05 5.62
C VAL A 71 -0.96 -35.06 4.24
N LEU A 72 -0.15 -36.07 3.94
CA LEU A 72 0.47 -36.23 2.62
C LEU A 72 -0.56 -36.42 1.50
N ALA A 73 -1.61 -37.21 1.73
CA ALA A 73 -2.73 -37.36 0.79
C ALA A 73 -3.49 -36.03 0.57
N ALA A 74 -3.65 -35.22 1.62
CA ALA A 74 -4.28 -33.90 1.49
C ALA A 74 -3.42 -32.91 0.70
N LEU A 75 -2.09 -32.98 0.84
CA LEU A 75 -1.16 -32.19 0.03
C LEU A 75 -1.21 -32.59 -1.45
N GLN A 76 -1.33 -33.88 -1.76
CA GLN A 76 -1.52 -34.37 -3.13
C GLN A 76 -2.84 -33.88 -3.75
N ASP A 77 -3.94 -33.91 -3.00
CA ASP A 77 -5.24 -33.37 -3.45
C ASP A 77 -5.19 -31.87 -3.78
N VAL A 78 -4.32 -31.11 -3.10
CA VAL A 78 -4.11 -29.65 -3.32
C VAL A 78 -3.05 -29.39 -4.40
N GLY A 79 -2.36 -30.42 -4.92
CA GLY A 79 -1.33 -30.30 -5.96
C GLY A 79 0.05 -29.90 -5.44
N TYR A 80 0.39 -30.19 -4.19
CA TYR A 80 1.69 -29.88 -3.59
C TYR A 80 2.71 -30.99 -3.90
N GLU A 81 3.59 -30.76 -4.88
CA GLU A 81 4.65 -31.72 -5.26
C GLU A 81 5.99 -31.47 -4.53
N LYS A 82 6.54 -30.26 -4.69
CA LYS A 82 7.85 -29.86 -4.15
C LYS A 82 7.69 -28.78 -3.07
N PRO A 83 8.29 -28.94 -1.86
CA PRO A 83 8.29 -27.93 -0.83
C PRO A 83 9.07 -26.68 -1.26
N SER A 84 8.57 -25.50 -0.89
CA SER A 84 9.29 -24.24 -1.02
C SER A 84 10.53 -24.21 -0.11
N PRO A 85 11.50 -23.30 -0.33
CA PRO A 85 12.72 -23.27 0.47
C PRO A 85 12.49 -23.06 1.98
N ILE A 86 11.40 -22.39 2.39
CA ILE A 86 11.06 -22.26 3.82
C ILE A 86 10.39 -23.54 4.34
N GLN A 87 9.58 -24.23 3.54
CA GLN A 87 8.96 -25.51 3.90
C GLN A 87 10.04 -26.59 4.07
N ALA A 88 10.91 -26.77 3.08
CA ALA A 88 12.00 -27.76 3.11
C ALA A 88 12.97 -27.55 4.30
N ALA A 89 13.22 -26.29 4.69
CA ALA A 89 14.14 -25.97 5.78
C ALA A 89 13.50 -25.98 7.18
N THR A 90 12.16 -25.95 7.31
CA THR A 90 11.49 -25.88 8.62
C THR A 90 10.68 -27.13 8.96
N ILE A 91 10.06 -27.80 7.99
CA ILE A 91 9.22 -28.98 8.24
C ILE A 91 10.00 -30.09 8.97
N PRO A 92 11.22 -30.51 8.56
CA PRO A 92 11.95 -31.56 9.28
C PRO A 92 12.24 -31.20 10.74
N LEU A 93 12.67 -29.97 11.01
CA LEU A 93 12.98 -29.49 12.36
C LEU A 93 11.72 -29.43 13.25
N LEU A 94 10.57 -29.10 12.67
CA LEU A 94 9.29 -29.10 13.37
C LEU A 94 8.80 -30.53 13.65
N LEU A 95 9.02 -31.50 12.76
CA LEU A 95 8.73 -32.91 13.01
C LEU A 95 9.67 -33.52 14.07
N GLU A 96 10.93 -33.08 14.13
CA GLU A 96 11.88 -33.43 15.21
C GLU A 96 11.49 -32.86 16.59
N GLY A 97 10.45 -32.01 16.66
CA GLY A 97 9.99 -31.39 17.91
C GLY A 97 10.80 -30.16 18.35
N ARG A 98 11.66 -29.58 17.49
CA ARG A 98 12.38 -28.34 17.80
C ARG A 98 11.50 -27.11 17.62
N ASP A 99 11.74 -26.08 18.43
CA ASP A 99 11.21 -24.75 18.16
C ASP A 99 11.91 -24.12 16.94
N VAL A 100 11.18 -23.26 16.22
CA VAL A 100 11.68 -22.63 14.97
C VAL A 100 11.37 -21.14 14.95
N VAL A 101 12.35 -20.35 14.51
CA VAL A 101 12.18 -18.95 14.11
C VAL A 101 12.35 -18.86 12.59
N GLY A 102 11.25 -18.82 11.86
CA GLY A 102 11.20 -18.77 10.40
C GLY A 102 11.15 -17.33 9.87
N LEU A 103 12.27 -16.86 9.30
CA LEU A 103 12.37 -15.54 8.68
C LEU A 103 12.14 -15.63 7.17
N ALA A 104 10.92 -15.31 6.75
CA ALA A 104 10.50 -15.34 5.36
C ALA A 104 9.35 -14.34 5.08
N GLN A 105 9.34 -13.81 3.85
CA GLN A 105 8.31 -12.88 3.37
C GLN A 105 6.94 -13.57 3.18
N THR A 106 5.87 -12.79 3.07
CA THR A 106 4.54 -13.27 2.67
C THR A 106 4.58 -13.96 1.30
N GLY A 107 3.72 -14.96 1.06
CA GLY A 107 3.67 -15.69 -0.20
C GLY A 107 4.77 -16.76 -0.40
N THR A 108 5.70 -16.92 0.53
CA THR A 108 6.75 -17.96 0.46
C THR A 108 6.29 -19.38 0.85
N GLY A 109 5.01 -19.56 1.18
CA GLY A 109 4.46 -20.85 1.62
C GLY A 109 4.55 -21.12 3.13
N LYS A 110 4.78 -20.09 3.95
CA LYS A 110 4.87 -20.18 5.43
C LYS A 110 3.73 -20.98 6.08
N THR A 111 2.49 -20.78 5.62
CA THR A 111 1.30 -21.42 6.21
C THR A 111 1.39 -22.94 6.18
N ALA A 112 1.75 -23.55 5.05
CA ALA A 112 1.98 -24.99 4.99
C ALA A 112 3.22 -25.39 5.80
N ALA A 113 4.27 -24.55 5.83
CA ALA A 113 5.50 -24.82 6.57
C ALA A 113 5.29 -25.05 8.08
N PHE A 114 4.29 -24.40 8.70
CA PHE A 114 3.89 -24.70 10.08
C PHE A 114 2.67 -25.59 10.23
N ALA A 115 1.70 -25.54 9.32
CA ALA A 115 0.45 -26.31 9.45
C ALA A 115 0.65 -27.81 9.20
N VAL A 116 1.46 -28.17 8.20
CA VAL A 116 1.72 -29.57 7.81
C VAL A 116 2.41 -30.39 8.92
N PRO A 117 3.52 -29.92 9.55
CA PRO A 117 4.12 -30.66 10.66
C PRO A 117 3.24 -30.66 11.91
N ALA A 118 2.51 -29.57 12.20
CA ALA A 118 1.55 -29.53 13.29
C ALA A 118 0.45 -30.60 13.13
N LEU A 119 -0.16 -30.68 11.94
CA LEU A 119 -1.20 -31.67 11.65
C LEU A 119 -0.67 -33.09 11.70
N SER A 120 0.54 -33.35 11.18
CA SER A 120 1.17 -34.67 11.26
C SER A 120 1.36 -35.09 12.72
N ARG A 121 1.83 -34.16 13.58
CA ARG A 121 1.98 -34.41 15.01
C ARG A 121 0.65 -34.65 15.74
N LEU A 122 -0.42 -33.93 15.37
CA LEU A 122 -1.75 -34.16 15.92
C LEU A 122 -2.33 -35.52 15.47
N ALA A 123 -2.02 -35.95 14.25
CA ALA A 123 -2.41 -37.25 13.70
C ALA A 123 -1.75 -38.41 14.46
N GLU A 124 -0.43 -38.34 14.70
CA GLU A 124 0.29 -39.29 15.58
C GLU A 124 -0.32 -39.35 16.99
N LEU A 125 -0.62 -38.18 17.58
CA LEU A 125 -1.19 -38.12 18.93
C LEU A 125 -2.61 -38.67 19.01
N HIS A 126 -3.39 -38.55 17.93
CA HIS A 126 -4.71 -39.20 17.80
C HIS A 126 -4.55 -40.73 17.79
N ASP A 127 -3.59 -41.28 17.06
CA ASP A 127 -3.38 -42.72 16.98
C ASP A 127 -2.88 -43.31 18.32
N ILE A 128 -2.07 -42.56 19.06
CA ILE A 128 -1.52 -42.98 20.36
C ILE A 128 -2.54 -42.85 21.49
N ASN A 129 -3.30 -41.75 21.56
CA ASN A 129 -4.16 -41.41 22.71
C ASN A 129 -5.66 -41.53 22.42
N GLY A 130 -6.05 -41.76 21.17
CA GLY A 130 -7.42 -41.67 20.69
C GLY A 130 -7.87 -40.24 20.34
N PRO A 131 -9.11 -40.08 19.85
CA PRO A 131 -9.66 -38.78 19.44
C PRO A 131 -9.78 -37.80 20.61
N SER A 132 -8.98 -36.74 20.59
CA SER A 132 -9.15 -35.60 21.51
C SER A 132 -10.16 -34.58 20.97
N ARG A 133 -10.86 -33.92 21.89
CA ARG A 133 -11.74 -32.75 21.64
C ARG A 133 -11.18 -31.46 22.24
N LYS A 134 -9.95 -31.49 22.77
CA LYS A 134 -9.26 -30.36 23.38
C LYS A 134 -8.44 -29.62 22.34
N THR A 135 -8.16 -28.34 22.57
CA THR A 135 -7.32 -27.56 21.67
C THR A 135 -5.85 -27.96 21.86
N GLN A 136 -5.30 -28.61 20.85
CA GLN A 136 -3.93 -29.13 20.83
C GLN A 136 -2.98 -28.25 19.99
N ALA A 137 -3.51 -27.45 19.05
CA ALA A 137 -2.76 -26.42 18.34
C ALA A 137 -3.46 -25.05 18.36
N LEU A 138 -2.66 -23.99 18.55
CA LEU A 138 -3.10 -22.60 18.55
C LEU A 138 -2.23 -21.81 17.58
N VAL A 139 -2.86 -21.08 16.67
CA VAL A 139 -2.17 -20.22 15.69
C VAL A 139 -2.62 -18.78 15.87
N LEU A 140 -1.68 -17.91 16.22
CA LEU A 140 -1.91 -16.48 16.36
C LEU A 140 -1.59 -15.77 15.05
N ALA A 141 -2.54 -14.96 14.57
CA ALA A 141 -2.40 -14.14 13.37
C ALA A 141 -2.81 -12.68 13.67
N PRO A 142 -2.13 -11.66 13.11
CA PRO A 142 -2.43 -10.25 13.36
C PRO A 142 -3.82 -9.79 12.88
N THR A 143 -4.40 -10.47 11.89
CA THR A 143 -5.65 -10.06 11.27
C THR A 143 -6.65 -11.21 11.16
N ARG A 144 -7.93 -10.85 11.13
CA ARG A 144 -9.03 -11.80 10.94
C ARG A 144 -8.92 -12.51 9.60
N GLU A 145 -8.60 -11.77 8.55
CA GLU A 145 -8.49 -12.27 7.19
C GLU A 145 -7.40 -13.34 7.09
N LEU A 146 -6.22 -13.10 7.69
CA LEU A 146 -5.18 -14.12 7.76
C LEU A 146 -5.60 -15.30 8.67
N ALA A 147 -6.29 -15.05 9.79
CA ALA A 147 -6.81 -16.13 10.64
C ALA A 147 -7.82 -17.03 9.91
N LEU A 148 -8.64 -16.47 9.01
CA LEU A 148 -9.54 -17.23 8.14
C LEU A 148 -8.78 -18.05 7.11
N GLN A 149 -7.83 -17.44 6.39
CA GLN A 149 -6.99 -18.12 5.40
C GLN A 149 -6.18 -19.28 6.00
N VAL A 150 -5.60 -19.06 7.18
CA VAL A 150 -4.85 -20.09 7.88
C VAL A 150 -5.79 -21.20 8.38
N ALA A 151 -6.99 -20.87 8.89
CA ALA A 151 -7.98 -21.89 9.26
C ALA A 151 -8.48 -22.72 8.06
N GLU A 152 -8.69 -22.08 6.90
CA GLU A 152 -9.04 -22.75 5.65
C GLU A 152 -7.92 -23.68 5.17
N ALA A 153 -6.67 -23.22 5.21
CA ALA A 153 -5.50 -24.04 4.88
C ALA A 153 -5.37 -25.26 5.83
N PHE A 154 -5.49 -25.07 7.14
CA PHE A 154 -5.53 -26.18 8.11
C PHE A 154 -6.68 -27.15 7.83
N THR A 155 -7.86 -26.66 7.46
CA THR A 155 -9.02 -27.50 7.12
C THR A 155 -8.76 -28.33 5.86
N SER A 156 -8.14 -27.72 4.84
CA SER A 156 -7.73 -28.39 3.60
C SER A 156 -6.70 -29.49 3.85
N TYR A 157 -5.63 -29.19 4.60
CA TYR A 157 -4.57 -30.16 4.91
C TYR A 157 -5.02 -31.26 5.90
N ALA A 158 -6.09 -31.05 6.65
CA ALA A 158 -6.68 -32.05 7.55
C ALA A 158 -7.84 -32.85 6.92
N LYS A 159 -8.11 -32.71 5.62
CA LYS A 159 -9.24 -33.33 4.91
C LYS A 159 -9.40 -34.85 5.14
N HIS A 160 -8.29 -35.57 5.30
CA HIS A 160 -8.26 -37.02 5.53
C HIS A 160 -8.08 -37.42 7.00
N MET A 161 -8.28 -36.49 7.94
CA MET A 161 -8.28 -36.75 9.39
C MET A 161 -9.72 -36.87 9.91
N GLU A 162 -10.06 -38.01 10.50
CA GLU A 162 -11.40 -38.24 11.07
C GLU A 162 -11.63 -37.41 12.36
N ASP A 163 -12.87 -36.98 12.58
CA ASP A 163 -13.33 -36.17 13.72
C ASP A 163 -12.51 -34.87 14.01
N PHE A 164 -11.81 -34.34 13.00
CA PHE A 164 -10.95 -33.17 13.13
C PHE A 164 -11.70 -31.85 12.90
N THR A 165 -11.52 -30.88 13.81
CA THR A 165 -12.19 -29.57 13.79
C THR A 165 -11.20 -28.41 13.95
N VAL A 166 -11.19 -27.53 12.95
CA VAL A 166 -10.50 -26.24 12.97
C VAL A 166 -11.52 -25.14 13.29
N LEU A 167 -11.15 -24.19 14.16
CA LEU A 167 -12.01 -23.05 14.50
C LEU A 167 -11.27 -21.71 14.40
N PRO A 168 -11.72 -20.79 13.52
CA PRO A 168 -11.22 -19.42 13.53
C PRO A 168 -11.87 -18.57 14.64
N VAL A 169 -11.06 -17.82 15.40
CA VAL A 169 -11.43 -17.09 16.62
C VAL A 169 -10.92 -15.65 16.55
N TYR A 170 -11.79 -14.70 16.21
CA TYR A 170 -11.40 -13.30 15.95
C TYR A 170 -12.42 -12.24 16.41
N GLY A 171 -11.93 -10.99 16.51
CA GLY A 171 -12.74 -9.81 16.78
C GLY A 171 -13.78 -9.48 15.70
N GLY A 172 -14.71 -8.56 16.01
CA GLY A 172 -15.71 -8.07 15.04
C GLY A 172 -16.79 -9.08 14.61
N SER A 173 -16.83 -10.27 15.22
CA SER A 173 -17.96 -11.21 15.11
C SER A 173 -18.54 -11.56 16.49
N ALA A 174 -19.77 -12.05 16.50
CA ALA A 174 -20.46 -12.46 17.71
C ALA A 174 -19.80 -13.68 18.37
N TYR A 175 -19.79 -13.72 19.71
CA TYR A 175 -19.25 -14.85 20.46
C TYR A 175 -20.01 -16.17 20.25
N GLY A 176 -21.31 -16.12 19.92
CA GLY A 176 -22.17 -17.31 19.85
C GLY A 176 -21.60 -18.45 18.98
N PRO A 177 -21.29 -18.20 17.69
CA PRO A 177 -20.64 -19.19 16.83
C PRO A 177 -19.29 -19.71 17.34
N GLN A 178 -18.44 -18.83 17.88
CA GLN A 178 -17.12 -19.20 18.43
C GLN A 178 -17.26 -20.09 19.67
N LEU A 179 -18.14 -19.72 20.61
CA LEU A 179 -18.50 -20.54 21.79
C LEU A 179 -19.11 -21.89 21.40
N ALA A 180 -19.95 -21.93 20.36
CA ALA A 180 -20.51 -23.17 19.85
C ALA A 180 -19.45 -24.06 19.20
N GLY A 181 -18.47 -23.48 18.49
CA GLY A 181 -17.30 -24.18 17.96
C GLY A 181 -16.45 -24.79 19.06
N LEU A 182 -16.01 -23.98 20.03
CA LEU A 182 -15.19 -24.43 21.16
C LEU A 182 -15.87 -25.56 21.95
N ARG A 183 -17.19 -25.47 22.16
CA ARG A 183 -17.98 -26.53 22.83
C ARG A 183 -18.12 -27.83 22.04
N ARG A 184 -17.99 -27.81 20.71
CA ARG A 184 -17.93 -29.07 19.92
C ARG A 184 -16.59 -29.78 20.08
N GLY A 185 -15.54 -29.02 20.41
CA GLY A 185 -14.17 -29.50 20.61
C GLY A 185 -13.31 -29.18 19.40
N ALA A 186 -12.74 -27.97 19.36
CA ALA A 186 -11.85 -27.54 18.28
C ALA A 186 -10.40 -27.92 18.62
N GLN A 187 -9.82 -28.88 17.90
CA GLN A 187 -8.44 -29.32 18.10
C GLN A 187 -7.42 -28.27 17.62
N VAL A 188 -7.77 -27.51 16.58
CA VAL A 188 -6.99 -26.36 16.11
C VAL A 188 -7.80 -25.08 16.29
N VAL A 189 -7.22 -24.10 16.96
CA VAL A 189 -7.75 -22.73 17.03
C VAL A 189 -6.82 -21.79 16.29
N VAL A 190 -7.37 -20.99 15.38
CA VAL A 190 -6.63 -19.98 14.63
C VAL A 190 -7.23 -18.61 14.93
N GLY A 191 -6.48 -17.64 15.44
CA GLY A 191 -7.12 -16.44 15.97
C GLY A 191 -6.26 -15.19 16.13
N THR A 192 -6.96 -14.07 16.32
CA THR A 192 -6.35 -12.78 16.64
C THR A 192 -6.11 -12.66 18.15
N PRO A 193 -4.92 -12.22 18.62
CA PRO A 193 -4.55 -12.25 20.04
C PRO A 193 -5.63 -11.77 21.01
N GLY A 194 -6.13 -10.54 20.84
CA GLY A 194 -7.18 -9.97 21.70
C GLY A 194 -8.48 -10.80 21.82
N ARG A 195 -8.89 -11.55 20.79
CA ARG A 195 -10.05 -12.45 20.88
C ARG A 195 -9.69 -13.81 21.48
N VAL A 196 -8.47 -14.30 21.27
CA VAL A 196 -7.99 -15.53 21.90
C VAL A 196 -7.92 -15.32 23.42
N ILE A 197 -7.31 -14.23 23.89
CA ILE A 197 -7.18 -13.95 25.33
C ILE A 197 -8.53 -13.66 26.01
N ASP A 198 -9.48 -13.03 25.31
CA ASP A 198 -10.90 -12.95 25.70
C ASP A 198 -11.51 -14.32 26.04
N HIS A 199 -11.24 -15.33 25.20
CA HIS A 199 -11.83 -16.66 25.32
C HIS A 199 -11.17 -17.48 26.43
N ILE A 200 -9.85 -17.35 26.60
CA ILE A 200 -9.08 -17.90 27.72
C ILE A 200 -9.60 -17.31 29.05
N SER A 201 -9.62 -15.97 29.15
CA SER A 201 -10.05 -15.24 30.36
C SER A 201 -11.50 -15.55 30.78
N LYS A 202 -12.34 -16.00 29.85
CA LYS A 202 -13.73 -16.43 30.09
C LYS A 202 -13.88 -17.93 30.38
N GLY A 203 -12.77 -18.68 30.47
CA GLY A 203 -12.77 -20.13 30.66
C GLY A 203 -13.44 -20.91 29.54
N SER A 204 -13.50 -20.32 28.33
CA SER A 204 -14.23 -20.87 27.18
C SER A 204 -13.31 -21.47 26.12
N LEU A 205 -12.03 -21.11 26.14
CA LEU A 205 -10.94 -21.79 25.47
C LEU A 205 -10.00 -22.31 26.55
N ASP A 206 -9.70 -23.60 26.49
CA ASP A 206 -8.83 -24.32 27.42
C ASP A 206 -7.59 -24.78 26.63
N LEU A 207 -6.41 -24.35 27.09
CA LEU A 207 -5.12 -24.61 26.45
C LEU A 207 -4.23 -25.55 27.27
N SER A 208 -4.77 -26.20 28.30
CA SER A 208 -4.01 -27.10 29.19
C SER A 208 -3.36 -28.29 28.47
N GLU A 209 -3.92 -28.73 27.34
CA GLU A 209 -3.39 -29.82 26.50
C GLU A 209 -2.68 -29.29 25.23
N LEU A 210 -2.39 -27.99 25.15
CA LEU A 210 -1.77 -27.39 23.96
C LEU A 210 -0.36 -27.95 23.71
N GLN A 211 -0.17 -28.58 22.55
CA GLN A 211 1.09 -29.14 22.10
C GLN A 211 1.87 -28.18 21.20
N TYR A 212 1.18 -27.32 20.46
CA TYR A 212 1.79 -26.55 19.37
C TYR A 212 1.26 -25.10 19.34
N LEU A 213 2.17 -24.12 19.37
CA LEU A 213 1.84 -22.70 19.32
C LEU A 213 2.55 -22.03 18.13
N VAL A 214 1.79 -21.45 17.22
CA VAL A 214 2.32 -20.71 16.06
C VAL A 214 2.05 -19.22 16.22
N LEU A 215 3.04 -18.41 15.86
CA LEU A 215 2.88 -16.97 15.64
C LEU A 215 3.19 -16.68 14.17
N ASP A 216 2.18 -16.39 13.35
CA ASP A 216 2.40 -15.92 11.97
C ASP A 216 2.34 -14.39 11.90
N GLU A 217 3.18 -13.81 11.04
CA GLU A 217 3.39 -12.36 10.90
C GLU A 217 3.60 -11.66 12.27
N ALA A 218 4.49 -12.24 13.08
CA ALA A 218 4.69 -11.82 14.47
C ALA A 218 5.12 -10.34 14.61
N ASP A 219 5.91 -9.82 13.66
CA ASP A 219 6.26 -8.40 13.58
C ASP A 219 5.06 -7.48 13.30
N GLU A 220 4.08 -7.93 12.52
CA GLU A 220 2.83 -7.19 12.31
C GLU A 220 1.93 -7.20 13.55
N MET A 221 1.92 -8.29 14.34
CA MET A 221 1.21 -8.31 15.64
C MET A 221 1.73 -7.22 16.58
N LEU A 222 3.06 -7.01 16.63
CA LEU A 222 3.65 -5.93 17.42
C LEU A 222 3.28 -4.53 16.89
N ARG A 223 3.27 -4.32 15.57
CA ARG A 223 2.87 -3.02 14.97
C ARG A 223 1.41 -2.68 15.25
N MET A 224 0.56 -3.68 15.38
CA MET A 224 -0.85 -3.52 15.75
C MET A 224 -1.07 -3.36 17.27
N GLY A 225 -0.02 -3.45 18.08
CA GLY A 225 -0.08 -3.26 19.53
C GLY A 225 -0.41 -4.51 20.35
N PHE A 226 -0.47 -5.69 19.73
CA PHE A 226 -0.81 -6.95 20.40
C PHE A 226 0.35 -7.58 21.20
N ALA A 227 1.39 -6.82 21.55
CA ALA A 227 2.55 -7.34 22.27
C ALA A 227 2.15 -7.97 23.62
N ASP A 228 1.40 -7.21 24.42
CA ASP A 228 0.99 -7.61 25.76
C ASP A 228 -0.01 -8.78 25.71
N ASP A 229 -0.97 -8.76 24.77
CA ASP A 229 -1.91 -9.87 24.51
C ASP A 229 -1.17 -11.19 24.19
N VAL A 230 -0.14 -11.12 23.33
CA VAL A 230 0.67 -12.26 22.94
C VAL A 230 1.49 -12.78 24.12
N GLU A 231 2.13 -11.90 24.89
CA GLU A 231 2.86 -12.29 26.11
C GLU A 231 1.93 -12.95 27.15
N GLN A 232 0.69 -12.49 27.30
CA GLN A 232 -0.28 -13.14 28.17
C GLN A 232 -0.69 -14.53 27.67
N ILE A 233 -0.88 -14.71 26.36
CA ILE A 233 -1.16 -16.05 25.78
C ILE A 233 0.02 -17.01 26.00
N PHE A 234 1.27 -16.53 25.96
CA PHE A 234 2.43 -17.37 26.34
C PHE A 234 2.43 -17.77 27.83
N GLN A 235 1.81 -17.00 28.73
CA GLN A 235 1.71 -17.33 30.16
C GLN A 235 0.59 -18.33 30.46
N GLU A 236 -0.50 -18.28 29.68
CA GLU A 236 -1.67 -19.16 29.80
C GLU A 236 -1.51 -20.51 29.06
N THR A 237 -0.29 -20.86 28.62
CA THR A 237 -0.02 -22.07 27.82
C THR A 237 1.09 -22.94 28.42
N PRO A 238 1.07 -24.28 28.21
CA PRO A 238 1.96 -25.21 28.92
C PRO A 238 3.42 -25.10 28.48
N GLU A 239 4.38 -25.07 29.41
CA GLU A 239 5.83 -24.92 29.12
C GLU A 239 6.39 -26.00 28.18
N THR A 240 5.74 -27.16 28.08
CA THR A 240 6.14 -28.29 27.23
C THR A 240 5.70 -28.18 25.77
N ARG A 241 4.99 -27.11 25.38
CA ARG A 241 4.53 -26.89 24.01
C ARG A 241 5.72 -26.59 23.08
N GLN A 242 5.61 -27.03 21.84
CA GLN A 242 6.49 -26.61 20.76
C GLN A 242 6.01 -25.27 20.18
N VAL A 243 6.95 -24.40 19.81
CA VAL A 243 6.66 -23.04 19.32
C VAL A 243 7.30 -22.79 17.96
N ALA A 244 6.48 -22.32 17.01
CA ALA A 244 6.92 -21.94 15.67
C ALA A 244 6.60 -20.45 15.41
N LEU A 245 7.64 -19.60 15.36
CA LEU A 245 7.53 -18.16 15.19
C LEU A 245 7.92 -17.78 13.76
N PHE A 246 6.96 -17.26 12.99
CA PHE A 246 7.17 -16.78 11.63
C PHE A 246 7.04 -15.25 11.53
N SER A 247 8.03 -14.62 10.90
CA SER A 247 8.12 -13.16 10.84
C SER A 247 8.83 -12.72 9.56
N ALA A 248 8.47 -11.56 8.99
CA ALA A 248 9.21 -11.01 7.86
C ALA A 248 10.52 -10.33 8.34
N THR A 249 10.51 -9.78 9.55
CA THR A 249 11.59 -9.00 10.16
C THR A 249 11.89 -9.43 11.60
N MET A 250 13.05 -9.04 12.15
CA MET A 250 13.44 -9.33 13.53
C MET A 250 13.73 -8.04 14.33
N PRO A 251 12.68 -7.26 14.67
CA PRO A 251 12.82 -6.11 15.57
C PRO A 251 13.21 -6.57 16.98
N GLY A 252 13.70 -5.63 17.79
CA GLY A 252 14.23 -5.93 19.12
C GLY A 252 13.24 -6.56 20.10
N GLN A 253 11.92 -6.37 19.90
CA GLN A 253 10.86 -7.04 20.67
C GLN A 253 10.74 -8.52 20.30
N ILE A 254 10.60 -8.88 19.02
CA ILE A 254 10.57 -10.29 18.58
C ILE A 254 11.82 -11.05 19.05
N ARG A 255 13.01 -10.42 18.98
CA ARG A 255 14.26 -11.02 19.49
C ARG A 255 14.26 -11.28 21.00
N ARG A 256 13.48 -10.54 21.79
CA ARG A 256 13.31 -10.81 23.22
C ARG A 256 12.29 -11.92 23.45
N MET A 257 11.14 -11.82 22.80
CA MET A 257 10.06 -12.82 22.86
C MET A 257 10.58 -14.22 22.48
N SER A 258 11.33 -14.32 21.37
CA SER A 258 12.00 -15.56 20.96
C SER A 258 12.95 -16.11 22.03
N LYS A 259 13.75 -15.28 22.69
CA LYS A 259 14.68 -15.73 23.75
C LYS A 259 14.02 -16.05 25.09
N GLN A 260 12.81 -15.57 25.32
CA GLN A 260 12.09 -15.73 26.57
C GLN A 260 11.14 -16.92 26.56
N TYR A 261 10.54 -17.23 25.41
CA TYR A 261 9.45 -18.19 25.30
C TYR A 261 9.68 -19.37 24.34
N LEU A 262 10.82 -19.42 23.64
CA LEU A 262 11.20 -20.56 22.79
C LEU A 262 12.44 -21.27 23.37
N ASN A 263 12.51 -22.58 23.19
CA ASN A 263 13.55 -23.45 23.71
C ASN A 263 14.51 -23.91 22.59
N ASP A 264 15.79 -23.52 22.67
CA ASP A 264 16.83 -23.75 21.63
C ASP A 264 16.34 -23.62 20.18
N PRO A 265 15.69 -22.50 19.79
CA PRO A 265 15.00 -22.41 18.52
C PRO A 265 15.98 -22.36 17.33
N ALA A 266 15.66 -23.13 16.28
CA ALA A 266 16.38 -23.04 15.02
C ALA A 266 16.01 -21.75 14.27
N GLU A 267 16.97 -20.81 14.14
CA GLU A 267 16.81 -19.60 13.33
C GLU A 267 16.99 -19.91 11.83
N ILE A 268 15.89 -20.08 11.10
CA ILE A 268 15.89 -20.33 9.65
C ILE A 268 15.64 -19.03 8.91
N SER A 269 16.65 -18.53 8.18
CA SER A 269 16.53 -17.33 7.34
C SER A 269 16.57 -17.68 5.86
N VAL A 270 15.38 -17.76 5.24
CA VAL A 270 15.26 -17.89 3.80
C VAL A 270 15.40 -16.50 3.18
N LYS A 271 16.60 -16.23 2.68
CA LYS A 271 16.83 -15.08 1.81
C LYS A 271 16.05 -15.30 0.51
N SER A 272 14.85 -14.73 0.46
CA SER A 272 14.17 -14.39 -0.79
C SER A 272 15.19 -13.77 -1.75
N LYS A 273 15.55 -14.49 -2.82
CA LYS A 273 15.99 -13.85 -4.08
C LYS A 273 14.88 -12.86 -4.37
N THR A 274 15.18 -11.56 -4.32
CA THR A 274 14.20 -10.49 -4.07
C THR A 274 13.13 -10.40 -5.17
N SER A 275 12.18 -11.33 -5.11
CA SER A 275 11.09 -11.52 -6.05
C SER A 275 9.85 -10.84 -5.52
N THR A 276 10.01 -9.55 -5.21
CA THR A 276 8.91 -8.61 -5.33
C THR A 276 8.47 -8.69 -6.79
N GLY A 277 7.35 -9.39 -7.05
CA GLY A 277 6.95 -9.99 -8.33
C GLY A 277 7.77 -9.63 -9.58
N THR A 278 8.46 -10.61 -10.16
CA THR A 278 8.89 -10.55 -11.58
C THR A 278 7.71 -10.27 -12.51
N ASN A 279 6.49 -10.62 -12.08
CA ASN A 279 5.25 -10.42 -12.81
C ASN A 279 4.50 -9.14 -12.37
N ILE A 280 5.07 -8.29 -11.50
CA ILE A 280 4.47 -7.00 -11.10
C ILE A 280 5.24 -5.85 -11.72
N ARG A 281 4.65 -5.20 -12.73
CA ARG A 281 5.18 -3.96 -13.30
C ARG A 281 4.96 -2.83 -12.31
N GLN A 282 6.04 -2.19 -11.87
CA GLN A 282 5.99 -1.10 -10.89
C GLN A 282 6.23 0.24 -11.59
N ARG A 283 5.23 1.13 -11.53
CA ARG A 283 5.23 2.44 -12.16
C ARG A 283 4.96 3.55 -11.15
N TYR A 284 5.47 4.75 -11.40
CA TYR A 284 5.12 5.94 -10.63
C TYR A 284 4.72 7.10 -11.53
N VAL A 285 3.83 7.96 -11.04
CA VAL A 285 3.46 9.21 -11.70
C VAL A 285 3.56 10.38 -10.73
N GLN A 286 4.13 11.48 -11.22
CA GLN A 286 4.26 12.71 -10.45
C GLN A 286 2.99 13.53 -10.59
N VAL A 287 2.24 13.67 -9.49
CA VAL A 287 0.94 14.34 -9.48
C VAL A 287 0.75 15.12 -8.18
N MET A 288 0.24 16.36 -8.31
CA MET A 288 -0.08 17.20 -7.16
C MET A 288 -1.41 16.75 -6.54
N GLY A 289 -1.53 16.85 -5.20
CA GLY A 289 -2.70 16.39 -4.45
C GLY A 289 -4.07 16.65 -5.09
N PRO A 290 -4.40 17.90 -5.49
CA PRO A 290 -5.68 18.25 -6.13
C PRO A 290 -5.97 17.51 -7.45
N HIS A 291 -4.93 17.08 -8.17
CA HIS A 291 -5.04 16.44 -9.49
C HIS A 291 -4.95 14.91 -9.44
N LYS A 292 -4.78 14.31 -8.24
CA LYS A 292 -4.69 12.85 -8.09
C LYS A 292 -5.94 12.13 -8.61
N LEU A 293 -7.14 12.65 -8.33
CA LEU A 293 -8.40 12.06 -8.79
C LEU A 293 -8.48 12.06 -10.33
N ASP A 294 -8.12 13.16 -10.97
CA ASP A 294 -8.14 13.29 -12.43
C ASP A 294 -7.08 12.41 -13.09
N ALA A 295 -5.89 12.31 -12.49
CA ALA A 295 -4.87 11.36 -12.90
C ALA A 295 -5.36 9.91 -12.82
N MET A 296 -6.02 9.52 -11.71
CA MET A 296 -6.56 8.18 -11.52
C MET A 296 -7.62 7.84 -12.57
N THR A 297 -8.59 8.71 -12.80
CA THR A 297 -9.65 8.38 -13.78
C THR A 297 -9.14 8.35 -15.21
N ARG A 298 -8.17 9.19 -15.59
CA ARG A 298 -7.52 9.08 -16.92
C ARG A 298 -6.80 7.77 -17.14
N ILE A 299 -6.07 7.29 -16.12
CA ILE A 299 -5.36 6.01 -16.19
C ILE A 299 -6.39 4.88 -16.35
N LEU A 300 -7.43 4.85 -15.53
CA LEU A 300 -8.48 3.84 -15.59
C LEU A 300 -9.34 3.89 -16.88
N GLU A 301 -9.46 5.03 -17.54
CA GLU A 301 -10.19 5.12 -18.82
C GLU A 301 -9.38 4.57 -20.03
N VAL A 302 -8.05 4.49 -19.88
CA VAL A 302 -7.09 4.14 -20.94
C VAL A 302 -6.51 2.73 -20.76
N GLU A 303 -6.29 2.30 -19.52
CA GLU A 303 -5.73 0.98 -19.21
C GLU A 303 -6.83 -0.05 -18.96
N GLU A 304 -6.69 -1.22 -19.57
CA GLU A 304 -7.57 -2.36 -19.29
C GLU A 304 -7.27 -2.92 -17.89
N PHE A 305 -8.28 -3.00 -17.05
CA PHE A 305 -8.19 -3.57 -15.71
C PHE A 305 -9.35 -4.54 -15.47
N ASP A 306 -9.10 -5.54 -14.62
CA ASP A 306 -10.09 -6.48 -14.14
C ASP A 306 -10.59 -6.04 -12.75
N GLY A 307 -9.81 -6.28 -11.69
CA GLY A 307 -9.97 -5.62 -10.39
C GLY A 307 -8.88 -4.59 -10.08
N VAL A 308 -9.24 -3.53 -9.35
CA VAL A 308 -8.35 -2.45 -8.87
C VAL A 308 -8.45 -2.31 -7.35
N ILE A 309 -7.31 -2.17 -6.66
CA ILE A 309 -7.28 -1.73 -5.26
C ILE A 309 -6.51 -0.41 -5.11
N ALA A 310 -7.15 0.61 -4.54
CA ALA A 310 -6.64 1.96 -4.39
C ALA A 310 -6.34 2.29 -2.93
N PHE A 311 -5.06 2.48 -2.59
CA PHE A 311 -4.59 2.72 -1.23
C PHE A 311 -4.50 4.22 -0.88
N VAL A 312 -5.23 4.61 0.16
CA VAL A 312 -5.26 5.98 0.72
C VAL A 312 -4.87 5.99 2.20
N ARG A 313 -4.44 7.14 2.71
CA ARG A 313 -3.87 7.26 4.06
C ARG A 313 -4.89 7.23 5.20
N THR A 314 -6.13 7.69 5.00
CA THR A 314 -7.11 7.88 6.09
C THR A 314 -8.45 7.22 5.77
N LYS A 315 -9.22 6.89 6.81
CA LYS A 315 -10.56 6.28 6.66
C LYS A 315 -11.50 7.20 5.87
N MET A 316 -11.58 8.49 6.23
CA MET A 316 -12.38 9.49 5.50
C MET A 316 -11.99 9.59 4.02
N ALA A 317 -10.70 9.45 3.68
CA ALA A 317 -10.25 9.47 2.29
C ALA A 317 -10.71 8.22 1.50
N THR A 318 -11.02 7.09 2.15
CA THR A 318 -11.56 5.91 1.44
C THR A 318 -12.96 6.18 0.90
N GLU A 319 -13.82 6.78 1.73
CA GLU A 319 -15.20 7.12 1.39
C GLU A 319 -15.25 8.26 0.38
N ASP A 320 -14.53 9.36 0.65
CA ASP A 320 -14.43 10.52 -0.24
C ASP A 320 -13.94 10.14 -1.64
N LEU A 321 -12.90 9.31 -1.77
CA LEU A 321 -12.41 8.85 -3.06
C LEU A 321 -13.37 7.85 -3.73
N ALA A 322 -13.96 6.92 -2.98
CA ALA A 322 -14.92 5.97 -3.54
C ALA A 322 -16.16 6.68 -4.10
N ASP A 323 -16.72 7.66 -3.39
CA ASP A 323 -17.89 8.41 -3.84
C ASP A 323 -17.56 9.33 -5.03
N LYS A 324 -16.36 9.93 -5.06
CA LYS A 324 -15.86 10.68 -6.23
C LYS A 324 -15.64 9.81 -7.46
N LEU A 325 -15.27 8.54 -7.30
CA LEU A 325 -15.15 7.57 -8.39
C LEU A 325 -16.54 7.13 -8.89
N LYS A 326 -17.50 6.85 -8.00
CA LYS A 326 -18.91 6.57 -8.36
C LYS A 326 -19.54 7.73 -9.15
N ALA A 327 -19.30 8.97 -8.72
CA ALA A 327 -19.80 10.16 -9.42
C ALA A 327 -19.20 10.35 -10.84
N ARG A 328 -18.12 9.63 -11.16
CA ARG A 328 -17.50 9.55 -12.49
C ARG A 328 -17.83 8.25 -13.24
N GLY A 329 -18.82 7.48 -12.77
CA GLY A 329 -19.31 6.26 -13.42
C GLY A 329 -18.60 4.96 -13.05
N PHE A 330 -17.59 4.98 -12.17
CA PHE A 330 -16.87 3.76 -11.77
C PHE A 330 -17.61 2.98 -10.68
N GLN A 331 -17.61 1.65 -10.78
CA GLN A 331 -18.09 0.77 -9.71
C GLN A 331 -17.04 0.69 -8.59
N ALA A 332 -17.10 1.66 -7.67
CA ALA A 332 -16.15 1.79 -6.57
C ALA A 332 -16.80 1.61 -5.19
N ALA A 333 -16.06 1.04 -4.24
CA ALA A 333 -16.47 0.97 -2.83
C ALA A 333 -15.29 1.22 -1.88
N ALA A 334 -15.59 1.71 -0.68
CA ALA A 334 -14.62 1.91 0.39
C ALA A 334 -14.50 0.66 1.27
N ILE A 335 -13.29 0.40 1.78
CA ILE A 335 -13.00 -0.58 2.84
C ILE A 335 -12.06 0.07 3.87
N ASN A 336 -12.57 0.26 5.09
CA ASN A 336 -11.84 0.92 6.17
C ASN A 336 -12.17 0.29 7.53
N GLY A 337 -11.54 0.79 8.60
CA GLY A 337 -11.68 0.23 9.95
C GLY A 337 -12.97 0.60 10.69
N ASP A 338 -13.84 1.46 10.13
CA ASP A 338 -15.15 1.82 10.71
C ASP A 338 -16.31 1.05 10.04
N ILE A 339 -16.07 0.45 8.87
CA ILE A 339 -17.06 -0.36 8.16
C ILE A 339 -17.33 -1.66 8.94
N PRO A 340 -18.60 -1.97 9.30
CA PRO A 340 -18.96 -3.20 9.99
C PRO A 340 -18.53 -4.44 9.21
N GLN A 341 -18.03 -5.46 9.90
CA GLN A 341 -17.45 -6.63 9.24
C GLN A 341 -18.39 -7.30 8.22
N GLN A 342 -19.67 -7.49 8.53
CA GLN A 342 -20.59 -8.14 7.60
C GLN A 342 -20.74 -7.36 6.27
N GLN A 343 -20.53 -6.05 6.32
CA GLN A 343 -20.47 -5.20 5.13
C GLN A 343 -19.10 -5.31 4.44
N ARG A 344 -18.00 -5.34 5.21
CA ARG A 344 -16.63 -5.57 4.71
C ARG A 344 -16.52 -6.86 3.90
N GLU A 345 -17.05 -7.98 4.42
CA GLU A 345 -17.12 -9.27 3.72
C GLU A 345 -17.90 -9.15 2.41
N ARG A 346 -19.14 -8.66 2.45
CA ARG A 346 -19.96 -8.44 1.25
C ARG A 346 -19.29 -7.56 0.19
N THR A 347 -18.50 -6.56 0.60
CA THR A 347 -17.74 -5.69 -0.33
C THR A 347 -16.57 -6.45 -0.97
N VAL A 348 -15.87 -7.30 -0.22
CA VAL A 348 -14.80 -8.16 -0.77
C VAL A 348 -15.37 -9.22 -1.69
N ASP A 349 -16.48 -9.86 -1.33
CA ASP A 349 -17.17 -10.84 -2.17
C ASP A 349 -17.72 -10.18 -3.45
N ALA A 350 -18.27 -8.97 -3.36
CA ALA A 350 -18.68 -8.19 -4.52
C ALA A 350 -17.52 -7.84 -5.47
N LEU A 351 -16.30 -7.61 -4.96
CA LEU A 351 -15.10 -7.44 -5.78
C LEU A 351 -14.67 -8.77 -6.45
N LYS A 352 -14.74 -9.89 -5.71
CA LYS A 352 -14.45 -11.24 -6.26
C LYS A 352 -15.40 -11.64 -7.38
N GLU A 353 -16.69 -11.35 -7.21
CA GLU A 353 -17.77 -11.67 -8.16
C GLU A 353 -17.89 -10.68 -9.33
N GLY A 354 -17.15 -9.56 -9.32
CA GLY A 354 -17.23 -8.55 -10.38
C GLY A 354 -18.46 -7.65 -10.35
N ARG A 355 -19.08 -7.47 -9.17
CA ARG A 355 -20.13 -6.46 -8.91
C ARG A 355 -19.56 -5.09 -8.49
N ILE A 356 -18.26 -5.03 -8.29
CA ILE A 356 -17.44 -3.85 -7.96
C ILE A 356 -16.08 -4.09 -8.63
N ASP A 357 -15.50 -3.07 -9.26
CA ASP A 357 -14.18 -3.18 -9.88
C ASP A 357 -13.09 -2.44 -9.10
N ILE A 358 -13.45 -1.40 -8.34
CA ILE A 358 -12.49 -0.58 -7.58
C ILE A 358 -12.75 -0.63 -6.08
N LEU A 359 -11.76 -1.11 -5.32
CA LEU A 359 -11.79 -1.11 -3.86
C LEU A 359 -10.83 -0.06 -3.28
N VAL A 360 -11.36 0.95 -2.61
CA VAL A 360 -10.56 2.01 -1.97
C VAL A 360 -10.29 1.66 -0.50
N ALA A 361 -9.03 1.46 -0.14
CA ALA A 361 -8.62 0.86 1.12
C ALA A 361 -7.62 1.71 1.92
N THR A 362 -7.64 1.55 3.24
CA THR A 362 -6.46 1.84 4.09
C THR A 362 -5.59 0.59 4.24
N ASP A 363 -4.31 0.77 4.61
CA ASP A 363 -3.38 -0.34 4.84
C ASP A 363 -3.96 -1.45 5.71
N VAL A 364 -4.44 -1.10 6.92
CA VAL A 364 -5.05 -2.02 7.88
C VAL A 364 -6.25 -2.75 7.29
N ALA A 365 -7.03 -2.08 6.43
CA ALA A 365 -8.27 -2.63 5.91
C ALA A 365 -8.08 -3.61 4.73
N ALA A 366 -6.95 -3.56 4.02
CA ALA A 366 -6.62 -4.54 2.98
C ALA A 366 -5.63 -5.63 3.41
N ARG A 367 -5.20 -5.65 4.68
CA ARG A 367 -4.39 -6.77 5.21
C ARG A 367 -5.18 -8.07 5.13
N GLY A 368 -4.47 -9.14 4.76
CA GLY A 368 -5.09 -10.44 4.47
C GLY A 368 -6.12 -10.43 3.32
N LEU A 369 -6.37 -9.32 2.63
CA LEU A 369 -7.28 -9.34 1.48
C LEU A 369 -6.69 -10.19 0.36
N ASP A 370 -7.40 -11.26 0.01
CA ASP A 370 -7.04 -12.20 -1.05
C ASP A 370 -8.18 -12.28 -2.05
N VAL A 371 -7.91 -11.67 -3.20
CA VAL A 371 -8.80 -11.56 -4.35
C VAL A 371 -7.90 -11.64 -5.56
N GLU A 372 -7.92 -12.78 -6.25
CA GLU A 372 -7.07 -12.98 -7.42
C GLU A 372 -7.36 -11.95 -8.50
N ARG A 373 -8.63 -11.62 -8.74
CA ARG A 373 -9.12 -10.63 -9.72
C ARG A 373 -8.37 -9.27 -9.73
N ILE A 374 -7.68 -8.88 -8.64
CA ILE A 374 -6.88 -7.66 -8.59
C ILE A 374 -5.72 -7.71 -9.61
N SER A 375 -5.90 -6.93 -10.68
CA SER A 375 -4.93 -6.68 -11.75
C SER A 375 -4.07 -5.44 -11.49
N HIS A 376 -4.65 -4.44 -10.82
CA HIS A 376 -4.02 -3.13 -10.61
C HIS A 376 -4.02 -2.72 -9.13
N VAL A 377 -2.88 -2.23 -8.65
CA VAL A 377 -2.72 -1.62 -7.32
C VAL A 377 -2.37 -0.14 -7.50
N VAL A 378 -3.29 0.76 -7.14
CA VAL A 378 -3.06 2.21 -7.18
C VAL A 378 -2.68 2.67 -5.77
N ASN A 379 -1.41 3.00 -5.55
CA ASN A 379 -0.97 3.71 -4.36
C ASN A 379 -1.32 5.20 -4.51
N TYR A 380 -2.60 5.53 -4.30
CA TYR A 380 -3.12 6.89 -4.41
C TYR A 380 -2.40 7.84 -3.43
N ASP A 381 -2.12 7.37 -2.21
CA ASP A 381 -1.16 7.99 -1.30
C ASP A 381 0.07 7.11 -1.11
N ILE A 382 1.27 7.67 -1.36
CA ILE A 382 2.55 7.01 -1.09
C ILE A 382 2.64 6.58 0.40
N PRO A 383 3.02 5.31 0.68
CA PRO A 383 3.26 4.85 2.04
C PRO A 383 4.50 5.50 2.65
N HIS A 384 4.53 5.58 3.98
CA HIS A 384 5.64 6.20 4.72
C HIS A 384 6.87 5.29 4.89
N ASP A 385 6.66 3.98 4.77
CA ASP A 385 7.67 2.94 4.89
C ASP A 385 7.60 1.97 3.70
N THR A 386 8.70 1.24 3.46
CA THR A 386 8.81 0.34 2.31
C THR A 386 8.06 -0.98 2.49
N GLU A 387 7.77 -1.40 3.72
CA GLU A 387 7.13 -2.69 3.97
C GLU A 387 5.63 -2.63 3.66
N SER A 388 4.97 -1.54 4.07
CA SER A 388 3.64 -1.17 3.61
C SER A 388 3.57 -1.13 2.08
N TYR A 389 4.58 -0.58 1.39
CA TYR A 389 4.61 -0.62 -0.09
C TYR A 389 4.59 -2.05 -0.64
N VAL A 390 5.47 -2.94 -0.14
CA VAL A 390 5.53 -4.34 -0.56
C VAL A 390 4.21 -5.08 -0.29
N HIS A 391 3.61 -4.87 0.90
CA HIS A 391 2.33 -5.50 1.28
C HIS A 391 1.13 -5.02 0.44
N ARG A 392 1.16 -3.77 -0.03
CA ARG A 392 0.17 -3.21 -0.96
C ARG A 392 0.32 -3.77 -2.38
N ILE A 393 1.52 -3.73 -2.96
CA ILE A 393 1.71 -4.21 -4.35
C ILE A 393 1.54 -5.73 -4.45
N GLY A 394 1.83 -6.48 -3.38
CA GLY A 394 1.51 -7.89 -3.25
C GLY A 394 -0.01 -8.23 -3.16
N ARG A 395 -0.90 -7.26 -3.40
CA ARG A 395 -2.32 -7.54 -3.69
C ARG A 395 -2.58 -7.90 -5.17
N THR A 396 -1.69 -7.54 -6.09
CA THR A 396 -1.71 -8.01 -7.49
C THR A 396 -0.57 -8.99 -7.79
N GLY A 397 -0.47 -9.49 -9.03
CA GLY A 397 0.54 -10.46 -9.45
C GLY A 397 0.37 -11.86 -8.83
N ARG A 398 -0.84 -12.19 -8.38
CA ARG A 398 -1.17 -13.46 -7.70
C ARG A 398 -1.48 -14.58 -8.70
N ALA A 399 -1.20 -15.82 -8.28
CA ALA A 399 -1.37 -17.04 -9.07
C ALA A 399 -0.64 -17.01 -10.43
N GLY A 400 0.58 -16.46 -10.46
CA GLY A 400 1.42 -16.38 -11.66
C GLY A 400 0.99 -15.35 -12.71
N ARG A 401 -0.17 -14.71 -12.57
CA ARG A 401 -0.62 -13.66 -13.49
C ARG A 401 0.24 -12.40 -13.40
N ALA A 402 0.23 -11.61 -14.47
CA ALA A 402 0.79 -10.26 -14.45
C ALA A 402 -0.04 -9.34 -13.55
N GLY A 403 0.60 -8.30 -13.01
CA GLY A 403 -0.06 -7.24 -12.25
C GLY A 403 0.65 -5.91 -12.43
N ASP A 404 -0.06 -4.80 -12.22
CA ASP A 404 0.51 -3.46 -12.32
C ASP A 404 0.34 -2.69 -11.00
N ALA A 405 1.39 -1.98 -10.60
CA ALA A 405 1.48 -1.24 -9.35
C ALA A 405 1.85 0.22 -9.64
N ILE A 406 0.84 1.10 -9.59
CA ILE A 406 0.95 2.51 -9.93
C ILE A 406 1.08 3.35 -8.65
N LEU A 407 2.15 4.15 -8.54
CA LEU A 407 2.46 4.97 -7.38
C LEU A 407 2.27 6.47 -7.65
N PHE A 408 1.34 7.11 -6.94
CA PHE A 408 1.15 8.55 -7.00
C PHE A 408 2.05 9.25 -5.98
N MET A 409 2.91 10.15 -6.44
CA MET A 409 3.75 10.95 -5.55
C MET A 409 3.76 12.42 -5.94
N THR A 410 3.86 13.30 -4.93
CA THR A 410 4.22 14.70 -5.15
C THR A 410 5.75 14.85 -5.31
N PRO A 411 6.26 15.93 -5.91
CA PRO A 411 7.71 16.17 -6.03
C PRO A 411 8.46 16.18 -4.69
N ARG A 412 7.78 16.48 -3.57
CA ARG A 412 8.35 16.48 -2.22
C ARG A 412 8.55 15.07 -1.65
N GLU A 413 7.82 14.08 -2.13
CA GLU A 413 7.83 12.70 -1.64
C GLU A 413 8.86 11.82 -2.37
N LYS A 414 9.65 12.39 -3.31
CA LYS A 414 10.69 11.69 -4.10
C LYS A 414 11.78 10.99 -3.25
N TYR A 415 11.91 11.31 -1.96
CA TYR A 415 12.80 10.58 -1.05
C TYR A 415 12.21 9.23 -0.60
N LEU A 416 10.88 9.10 -0.50
CA LEU A 416 10.19 7.85 -0.19
C LEU A 416 10.31 6.87 -1.37
N LEU A 417 10.16 7.35 -2.60
CA LEU A 417 10.42 6.55 -3.81
C LEU A 417 11.82 5.90 -3.78
N ARG A 418 12.86 6.69 -3.49
CA ARG A 418 14.23 6.17 -3.38
C ARG A 418 14.42 5.16 -2.23
N ALA A 419 13.67 5.31 -1.14
CA ALA A 419 13.68 4.35 -0.04
C ALA A 419 13.03 3.02 -0.46
N ILE A 420 11.92 3.10 -1.22
CA ILE A 420 11.26 1.96 -1.84
C ILE A 420 12.22 1.24 -2.79
N GLU A 421 12.73 1.91 -3.83
CA GLU A 421 13.65 1.34 -4.83
C GLU A 421 14.87 0.67 -4.19
N LYS A 422 15.44 1.28 -3.14
CA LYS A 422 16.61 0.74 -2.43
C LYS A 422 16.31 -0.58 -1.70
N ALA A 423 15.11 -0.74 -1.15
CA ALA A 423 14.74 -1.94 -0.39
C ALA A 423 14.10 -3.03 -1.27
N THR A 424 13.34 -2.67 -2.31
CA THR A 424 12.87 -3.63 -3.34
C THR A 424 14.00 -4.09 -4.26
N ARG A 425 15.08 -3.29 -4.38
CA ARG A 425 16.17 -3.45 -5.36
C ARG A 425 15.72 -3.38 -6.82
N GLN A 426 14.56 -2.78 -7.05
CA GLN A 426 13.95 -2.60 -8.36
C GLN A 426 13.72 -1.11 -8.61
N SER A 427 14.03 -0.65 -9.82
CA SER A 427 13.63 0.69 -10.27
C SER A 427 12.13 0.72 -10.51
N VAL A 428 11.45 1.77 -10.05
CA VAL A 428 10.05 2.00 -10.39
C VAL A 428 10.03 2.86 -11.66
N GLU A 429 9.35 2.40 -12.71
CA GLU A 429 9.31 3.06 -14.02
C GLU A 429 8.54 4.39 -13.94
N GLN A 430 9.01 5.46 -14.59
CA GLN A 430 8.23 6.70 -14.66
C GLN A 430 7.12 6.58 -15.72
N MET A 431 5.87 6.55 -15.27
CA MET A 431 4.68 6.74 -16.09
C MET A 431 4.45 8.23 -16.37
N HIS A 432 4.02 8.53 -17.60
CA HIS A 432 3.42 9.81 -17.97
C HIS A 432 1.89 9.66 -17.94
N LEU A 433 1.17 10.70 -17.53
CA LEU A 433 -0.29 10.67 -17.59
C LEU A 433 -0.75 10.65 -19.05
N PRO A 434 -1.81 9.88 -19.38
CA PRO A 434 -2.47 10.01 -20.67
C PRO A 434 -2.89 11.46 -20.94
N THR A 435 -2.62 11.93 -22.16
CA THR A 435 -2.99 13.29 -22.59
C THR A 435 -4.52 13.40 -22.66
N ALA A 436 -5.04 14.63 -22.57
CA ALA A 436 -6.46 14.84 -22.80
C ALA A 436 -6.90 14.33 -24.19
N GLU A 437 -6.05 14.48 -25.21
CA GLU A 437 -6.31 13.99 -26.56
C GLU A 437 -6.51 12.47 -26.63
N THR A 438 -5.62 11.67 -26.02
CA THR A 438 -5.77 10.20 -25.96
C THR A 438 -7.04 9.77 -25.24
N VAL A 439 -7.37 10.41 -24.11
CA VAL A 439 -8.59 10.10 -23.36
C VAL A 439 -9.83 10.48 -24.18
N ASN A 440 -9.80 11.63 -24.85
CA ASN A 440 -10.90 12.11 -25.67
C ASN A 440 -11.13 11.24 -26.91
N SER A 441 -10.08 10.75 -27.58
CA SER A 441 -10.21 9.85 -28.73
C SER A 441 -10.83 8.51 -28.34
N LEU A 442 -10.44 7.93 -27.20
CA LEU A 442 -11.05 6.70 -26.68
C LEU A 442 -12.51 6.89 -26.26
N ARG A 443 -12.85 8.03 -25.64
CA ARG A 443 -14.25 8.38 -25.32
C ARG A 443 -15.10 8.55 -26.57
N LEU A 444 -14.57 9.19 -27.61
CA LEU A 444 -15.24 9.33 -28.92
C LEU A 444 -15.42 7.96 -29.59
N GLY A 445 -14.41 7.08 -29.54
CA GLY A 445 -14.51 5.70 -30.03
C GLY A 445 -15.62 4.91 -29.33
N LYS A 446 -15.60 4.83 -27.99
CA LYS A 446 -16.65 4.16 -27.20
C LYS A 446 -18.04 4.76 -27.41
N PHE A 447 -18.14 6.06 -27.72
CA PHE A 447 -19.41 6.70 -28.06
C PHE A 447 -19.89 6.31 -29.47
N ALA A 448 -18.99 6.21 -30.46
CA ALA A 448 -19.30 5.73 -31.80
C ALA A 448 -19.72 4.24 -31.80
N GLU A 449 -19.01 3.39 -31.04
CA GLU A 449 -19.38 1.97 -30.86
C GLU A 449 -20.79 1.82 -30.29
N ARG A 450 -21.15 2.59 -29.26
CA ARG A 450 -22.52 2.60 -28.71
C ARG A 450 -23.57 3.08 -29.70
N ILE A 451 -23.24 4.01 -30.60
CA ILE A 451 -24.14 4.41 -31.69
C ILE A 451 -24.34 3.24 -32.65
N THR A 452 -23.27 2.54 -33.04
CA THR A 452 -23.33 1.35 -33.90
C THR A 452 -24.19 0.25 -33.27
N GLU A 453 -23.94 -0.11 -32.01
CA GLU A 453 -24.70 -1.12 -31.26
C GLU A 453 -26.20 -0.75 -31.16
N THR A 454 -26.51 0.53 -30.92
CA THR A 454 -27.91 1.01 -30.86
C THR A 454 -28.59 0.93 -32.23
N LEU A 455 -27.87 1.22 -33.32
CA LEU A 455 -28.39 1.12 -34.70
C LEU A 455 -28.63 -0.33 -35.14
N GLU A 456 -27.94 -1.30 -34.55
CA GLU A 456 -28.10 -2.73 -34.83
C GLU A 456 -29.19 -3.40 -33.97
N SER A 457 -29.46 -2.88 -32.76
CA SER A 457 -30.34 -3.52 -31.78
C SER A 457 -31.73 -2.89 -31.61
N GLU A 458 -31.89 -1.60 -31.87
CA GLU A 458 -33.14 -0.85 -31.62
C GLU A 458 -33.79 -0.35 -32.92
N ASP A 459 -35.13 -0.29 -32.96
CA ASP A 459 -35.86 0.30 -34.08
C ASP A 459 -35.81 1.83 -34.03
N VAL A 460 -34.83 2.40 -34.73
CA VAL A 460 -34.62 3.85 -34.84
C VAL A 460 -35.55 4.56 -35.84
N SER A 461 -36.52 3.88 -36.44
CA SER A 461 -37.41 4.47 -37.47
C SER A 461 -38.17 5.71 -36.97
N LEU A 462 -38.83 5.62 -35.82
CA LEU A 462 -39.56 6.73 -35.19
C LEU A 462 -38.68 7.97 -34.94
N PHE A 463 -37.43 7.78 -34.55
CA PHE A 463 -36.49 8.89 -34.34
C PHE A 463 -35.96 9.45 -35.66
N ARG A 464 -35.81 8.61 -36.69
CA ARG A 464 -35.42 9.05 -38.04
C ARG A 464 -36.48 9.94 -38.67
N ASP A 465 -37.75 9.55 -38.58
CA ASP A 465 -38.88 10.34 -39.09
C ASP A 465 -39.01 11.68 -38.35
N LEU A 466 -38.81 11.67 -37.02
CA LEU A 466 -38.79 12.89 -36.19
C LEU A 466 -37.66 13.85 -36.61
N ILE A 467 -36.44 13.35 -36.84
CA ILE A 467 -35.30 14.16 -37.29
C ILE A 467 -35.56 14.74 -38.68
N ALA A 468 -36.07 13.94 -39.61
CA ALA A 468 -36.39 14.40 -40.97
C ALA A 468 -37.46 15.50 -40.97
N SER A 469 -38.52 15.35 -40.16
CA SER A 469 -39.55 16.39 -40.00
C SER A 469 -38.98 17.69 -39.40
N TYR A 470 -38.05 17.60 -38.46
CA TYR A 470 -37.42 18.77 -37.86
C TYR A 470 -36.46 19.49 -38.82
N GLU A 471 -35.70 18.72 -39.62
CA GLU A 471 -34.82 19.22 -40.69
C GLU A 471 -35.61 20.00 -41.74
N GLU A 472 -36.75 19.47 -42.20
CA GLU A 472 -37.63 20.14 -43.18
C GLU A 472 -38.30 21.41 -42.60
N GLU A 473 -38.79 21.38 -41.37
CA GLU A 473 -39.48 22.52 -40.74
C GLU A 473 -38.53 23.67 -40.38
N ASN A 474 -37.30 23.36 -39.92
CA ASN A 474 -36.37 24.36 -39.37
C ASN A 474 -35.20 24.70 -40.30
N GLY A 475 -34.98 23.94 -41.38
CA GLY A 475 -33.86 24.14 -42.31
C GLY A 475 -32.49 23.84 -41.70
N VAL A 476 -32.44 23.01 -40.65
CA VAL A 476 -31.21 22.65 -39.92
C VAL A 476 -30.75 21.26 -40.37
N PRO A 477 -29.51 21.07 -40.87
CA PRO A 477 -29.05 19.77 -41.35
C PRO A 477 -29.10 18.68 -40.27
N ALA A 478 -29.43 17.45 -40.66
CA ALA A 478 -29.47 16.29 -39.76
C ALA A 478 -28.18 16.09 -38.94
N ALA A 479 -27.02 16.49 -39.47
CA ALA A 479 -25.74 16.44 -38.76
C ALA A 479 -25.68 17.41 -37.55
N GLU A 480 -26.27 18.61 -37.65
CA GLU A 480 -26.34 19.56 -36.53
C GLU A 480 -27.36 19.10 -35.49
N ILE A 481 -28.49 18.53 -35.93
CA ILE A 481 -29.49 17.90 -35.04
C ILE A 481 -28.85 16.74 -34.26
N ALA A 482 -28.12 15.85 -34.94
CA ALA A 482 -27.40 14.74 -34.32
C ALA A 482 -26.32 15.24 -33.33
N ALA A 483 -25.59 16.31 -33.65
CA ALA A 483 -24.63 16.92 -32.74
C ALA A 483 -25.31 17.51 -31.49
N ALA A 484 -26.46 18.18 -31.64
CA ALA A 484 -27.25 18.70 -30.52
C ALA A 484 -27.78 17.55 -29.63
N LEU A 485 -28.32 16.49 -30.22
CA LEU A 485 -28.76 15.29 -29.50
C LEU A 485 -27.61 14.60 -28.77
N ALA A 486 -26.43 14.52 -29.37
CA ALA A 486 -25.22 13.96 -28.74
C ALA A 486 -24.76 14.78 -27.52
N VAL A 487 -24.90 16.12 -27.55
CA VAL A 487 -24.64 16.99 -26.40
C VAL A 487 -25.70 16.80 -25.30
N MET A 488 -26.98 16.69 -25.68
CA MET A 488 -28.08 16.45 -24.73
C MET A 488 -27.94 15.09 -24.02
N ALA A 489 -27.56 14.04 -24.77
CA ALA A 489 -27.37 12.68 -24.25
C ALA A 489 -26.26 12.56 -23.18
N GLN A 490 -25.35 13.53 -23.09
CA GLN A 490 -24.26 13.55 -22.10
C GLN A 490 -24.65 14.15 -20.74
N GLY A 491 -25.88 14.67 -20.58
CA GLY A 491 -26.42 15.06 -19.27
C GLY A 491 -25.61 16.13 -18.51
N GLY A 492 -24.83 16.95 -19.23
CA GLY A 492 -24.01 18.01 -18.66
C GLY A 492 -22.61 17.60 -18.17
N GLN A 493 -22.20 16.33 -18.31
CA GLN A 493 -20.78 15.98 -18.21
C GLN A 493 -20.10 16.16 -19.57
N PRO A 494 -19.05 16.99 -19.72
CA PRO A 494 -18.40 17.18 -21.01
C PRO A 494 -17.65 15.91 -21.43
N LEU A 495 -17.91 15.41 -22.65
CA LEU A 495 -17.14 14.29 -23.25
C LEU A 495 -15.64 14.57 -23.20
N LEU A 496 -15.27 15.81 -23.53
CA LEU A 496 -13.89 16.23 -23.71
C LEU A 496 -13.28 16.72 -22.38
N VAL A 497 -12.27 15.99 -21.92
CA VAL A 497 -11.39 16.38 -20.83
C VAL A 497 -10.43 17.48 -21.33
N LYS A 498 -10.08 18.43 -20.47
CA LYS A 498 -9.03 19.45 -20.71
C LYS A 498 -7.72 19.02 -20.07
N ASP A 499 -6.56 19.39 -20.60
CA ASP A 499 -5.28 18.99 -20.01
C ASP A 499 -5.09 19.46 -18.56
N LEU A 500 -4.46 18.59 -17.77
CA LEU A 500 -4.03 18.91 -16.43
C LEU A 500 -2.80 19.82 -16.51
N PRO A 501 -2.67 20.84 -15.65
CA PRO A 501 -1.46 21.65 -15.60
C PRO A 501 -0.28 20.75 -15.24
N ALA A 502 0.76 20.74 -16.08
CA ALA A 502 1.95 19.95 -15.85
C ALA A 502 2.54 20.27 -14.47
N ALA A 503 2.90 19.23 -13.70
CA ALA A 503 3.64 19.43 -12.46
C ALA A 503 4.92 20.21 -12.80
N PRO A 504 5.23 21.32 -12.11
CA PRO A 504 6.31 22.20 -12.52
C PRO A 504 7.62 21.43 -12.53
N GLU A 505 8.21 21.27 -13.71
CA GLU A 505 9.53 20.67 -13.85
C GLU A 505 10.50 21.44 -12.98
N PHE A 506 11.09 20.74 -12.02
CA PHE A 506 12.10 21.33 -11.16
C PHE A 506 13.37 21.50 -11.99
N GLN A 507 13.46 22.61 -12.75
CA GLN A 507 14.64 22.97 -13.51
C GLN A 507 15.85 22.75 -12.62
N LYS A 508 16.72 21.85 -13.06
CA LYS A 508 17.89 21.39 -12.34
C LYS A 508 18.90 22.53 -12.32
N ARG A 509 18.65 23.54 -11.48
CA ARG A 509 19.60 24.63 -11.20
C ARG A 509 20.91 23.97 -10.83
N GLU A 510 21.87 24.06 -11.74
CA GLU A 510 23.22 23.61 -11.49
C GLU A 510 23.69 24.29 -10.20
N ARG A 511 24.02 23.48 -9.20
CA ARG A 511 24.72 23.97 -8.03
C ARG A 511 26.16 24.22 -8.46
N SER A 512 26.41 25.37 -9.10
CA SER A 512 27.75 25.92 -9.24
C SER A 512 28.41 25.89 -7.87
N LYS A 513 29.58 25.26 -7.82
CA LYS A 513 30.19 24.72 -6.61
C LYS A 513 31.01 25.81 -5.90
N ASP A 514 30.40 26.96 -5.66
CA ASP A 514 31.10 28.16 -5.23
C ASP A 514 30.88 28.51 -3.75
N GLY A 515 31.98 28.41 -3.01
CA GLY A 515 32.37 29.35 -1.94
C GLY A 515 31.33 29.75 -0.89
N PHE A 516 31.45 29.16 0.30
CA PHE A 516 30.87 29.68 1.53
C PHE A 516 31.45 31.07 1.87
N GLY A 517 30.80 32.13 1.42
CA GLY A 517 31.25 33.51 1.66
C GLY A 517 30.16 34.53 1.31
N SER A 518 29.74 35.32 2.30
CA SER A 518 28.63 36.28 2.19
C SER A 518 28.89 37.38 1.15
N ARG A 519 28.35 37.21 -0.06
CA ARG A 519 28.01 38.32 -0.96
C ARG A 519 26.54 38.70 -0.74
N GLY A 520 26.22 39.99 -0.86
CA GLY A 520 24.85 40.48 -0.81
C GLY A 520 24.00 39.97 -1.99
N PRO A 521 22.73 40.38 -2.10
CA PRO A 521 21.88 39.95 -3.21
C PRO A 521 22.55 40.27 -4.56
N ASN A 522 22.83 39.24 -5.35
CA ASN A 522 23.45 39.32 -6.69
C ASN A 522 22.50 39.91 -7.77
N ARG A 523 21.47 40.66 -7.37
CA ARG A 523 20.52 41.33 -8.26
C ARG A 523 20.98 42.79 -8.42
N PRO A 524 21.04 43.34 -9.65
CA PRO A 524 21.25 44.77 -9.80
C PRO A 524 20.11 45.54 -9.12
N LEU A 525 20.47 46.61 -8.41
CA LEU A 525 19.52 47.55 -7.80
C LEU A 525 18.54 48.06 -8.87
N THR A 526 17.27 48.14 -8.50
CA THR A 526 16.27 48.84 -9.32
C THR A 526 16.67 50.32 -9.45
N GLU A 527 16.65 50.89 -10.65
CA GLU A 527 17.04 52.30 -10.85
C GLU A 527 16.19 53.23 -9.97
N GLY A 528 16.85 54.15 -9.25
CA GLY A 528 16.23 55.06 -8.29
C GLY A 528 16.04 54.51 -6.87
N ASN A 529 16.33 53.22 -6.61
CA ASN A 529 16.24 52.62 -5.28
C ASN A 529 17.60 52.54 -4.56
N ALA A 530 17.55 52.58 -3.23
CA ALA A 530 18.65 52.31 -2.32
C ALA A 530 18.31 51.16 -1.36
N THR A 531 19.34 50.46 -0.87
CA THR A 531 19.17 49.38 0.11
C THR A 531 19.06 49.95 1.52
N TYR A 532 18.01 49.58 2.23
CA TYR A 532 17.82 49.85 3.65
C TYR A 532 17.88 48.56 4.46
N ARG A 533 18.48 48.63 5.64
CA ARG A 533 18.48 47.58 6.65
C ARG A 533 17.32 47.80 7.62
N ILE A 534 16.57 46.74 7.91
CA ILE A 534 15.59 46.70 9.00
C ILE A 534 16.00 45.64 10.04
N ALA A 535 15.84 45.94 11.32
CA ALA A 535 16.27 45.11 12.45
C ALA A 535 15.34 43.90 12.74
N VAL A 536 14.61 43.42 11.73
CA VAL A 536 13.72 42.26 11.82
C VAL A 536 14.06 41.24 10.75
N GLY A 537 14.04 39.95 11.09
CA GLY A 537 14.42 38.86 10.20
C GLY A 537 13.68 37.54 10.52
N ARG A 538 14.28 36.41 10.11
CA ARG A 538 13.68 35.07 10.26
C ARG A 538 13.44 34.67 11.71
N ARG A 539 14.25 35.13 12.66
CA ARG A 539 14.06 34.87 14.11
C ARG A 539 12.74 35.44 14.61
N GLN A 540 12.32 36.60 14.11
CA GLN A 540 11.04 37.24 14.39
C GLN A 540 9.89 36.71 13.50
N ARG A 541 10.12 35.59 12.79
CA ARG A 541 9.15 34.93 11.88
C ARG A 541 8.60 35.84 10.76
N VAL A 542 9.36 36.86 10.37
CA VAL A 542 8.92 37.83 9.37
C VAL A 542 8.87 37.21 7.97
N MET A 543 7.76 37.43 7.27
CA MET A 543 7.55 37.04 5.88
C MET A 543 7.69 38.26 4.95
N PRO A 544 8.04 38.09 3.66
CA PRO A 544 8.18 39.20 2.72
C PRO A 544 6.91 40.07 2.63
N GLY A 545 5.73 39.46 2.58
CA GLY A 545 4.46 40.17 2.56
C GLY A 545 4.20 41.03 3.81
N SER A 546 4.73 40.63 4.97
CA SER A 546 4.65 41.43 6.20
C SER A 546 5.54 42.68 6.13
N ILE A 547 6.69 42.60 5.46
CA ILE A 547 7.58 43.74 5.22
C ILE A 547 6.97 44.69 4.20
N VAL A 548 6.54 44.17 3.05
CA VAL A 548 5.87 44.96 2.00
C VAL A 548 4.64 45.67 2.55
N GLY A 549 3.75 44.95 3.27
CA GLY A 549 2.53 45.51 3.83
C GLY A 549 2.81 46.60 4.87
N ALA A 550 3.74 46.39 5.79
CA ALA A 550 4.07 47.38 6.82
C ALA A 550 4.72 48.64 6.23
N ILE A 551 5.66 48.49 5.30
CA ILE A 551 6.34 49.62 4.65
C ILE A 551 5.38 50.38 3.73
N ALA A 552 4.51 49.69 2.99
CA ALA A 552 3.56 50.35 2.09
C ALA A 552 2.49 51.12 2.87
N ASN A 553 1.87 50.50 3.88
CA ASN A 553 0.76 51.09 4.62
C ASN A 553 1.22 52.24 5.56
N GLU A 554 2.33 52.07 6.27
CA GLU A 554 2.82 53.09 7.22
C GLU A 554 3.73 54.12 6.52
N GLY A 555 4.55 53.70 5.56
CA GLY A 555 5.49 54.58 4.86
C GLY A 555 4.87 55.39 3.72
N GLY A 556 3.64 55.10 3.29
CA GLY A 556 3.02 55.74 2.13
C GLY A 556 3.81 55.50 0.83
N ILE A 557 4.39 54.30 0.69
CA ILE A 557 5.19 53.88 -0.47
C ILE A 557 4.38 52.85 -1.26
N SER A 558 4.27 52.98 -2.58
CA SER A 558 3.59 51.96 -3.38
C SER A 558 4.34 50.63 -3.30
N SER A 559 3.62 49.51 -3.25
CA SER A 559 4.24 48.17 -3.30
C SER A 559 5.06 47.94 -4.58
N SER A 560 4.78 48.67 -5.66
CA SER A 560 5.58 48.68 -6.90
C SER A 560 6.92 49.41 -6.80
N GLN A 561 7.13 50.23 -5.77
CA GLN A 561 8.38 50.96 -5.51
C GLN A 561 9.31 50.20 -4.55
N ILE A 562 8.79 49.17 -3.86
CA ILE A 562 9.57 48.29 -2.99
C ILE A 562 10.22 47.21 -3.87
N GLY A 563 11.55 47.20 -3.90
CA GLY A 563 12.34 46.30 -4.73
C GLY A 563 12.66 44.96 -4.05
N GLY A 564 13.91 44.49 -4.22
CA GLY A 564 14.39 43.26 -3.60
C GLY A 564 14.30 43.25 -2.07
N ILE A 565 13.90 42.10 -1.49
CA ILE A 565 13.91 41.84 -0.05
C ILE A 565 14.76 40.61 0.25
N ASP A 566 15.86 40.79 0.99
CA ASP A 566 16.72 39.71 1.51
C ASP A 566 16.50 39.55 3.03
N ILE A 567 15.69 38.56 3.42
CA ILE A 567 15.40 38.26 4.83
C ILE A 567 16.48 37.33 5.40
N ARG A 568 17.31 37.86 6.30
CA ARG A 568 18.38 37.14 7.00
C ARG A 568 17.91 36.69 8.39
N SER A 569 18.81 36.12 9.19
CA SER A 569 18.46 35.51 10.47
C SER A 569 17.94 36.52 11.51
N ASP A 570 18.56 37.70 11.56
CA ASP A 570 18.45 38.73 12.59
C ASP A 570 17.95 40.08 12.04
N HIS A 571 18.28 40.39 10.78
CA HIS A 571 17.86 41.60 10.06
C HIS A 571 17.34 41.24 8.66
N SER A 572 16.79 42.22 7.94
CA SER A 572 16.50 42.11 6.51
C SER A 572 17.04 43.31 5.76
N LEU A 573 17.35 43.12 4.49
CA LEU A 573 17.64 44.21 3.55
C LEU A 573 16.43 44.40 2.63
N VAL A 574 16.05 45.65 2.39
CA VAL A 574 14.89 46.04 1.57
C VAL A 574 15.31 47.18 0.65
N GLU A 575 15.07 47.04 -0.65
CA GLU A 575 15.21 48.14 -1.61
C GLU A 575 13.99 49.06 -1.54
N LEU A 576 14.21 50.34 -1.28
CA LEU A 576 13.19 51.41 -1.29
C LEU A 576 13.69 52.58 -2.15
N PRO A 577 12.83 53.53 -2.58
CA PRO A 577 13.28 54.74 -3.26
C PRO A 577 14.39 55.45 -2.48
N ALA A 578 15.44 55.92 -3.16
CA ALA A 578 16.58 56.55 -2.51
C ALA A 578 16.20 57.89 -1.85
N ASP A 579 15.29 58.64 -2.48
CA ASP A 579 14.83 59.96 -2.05
C ASP A 579 13.53 59.87 -1.22
N LEU A 580 13.58 59.17 -0.08
CA LEU A 580 12.46 59.14 0.87
C LEU A 580 12.21 60.52 1.48
N SER A 581 10.94 60.95 1.50
CA SER A 581 10.58 62.23 2.10
C SER A 581 10.83 62.24 3.62
N PRO A 582 11.05 63.43 4.23
CA PRO A 582 11.19 63.53 5.69
C PRO A 582 9.98 63.01 6.48
N GLU A 583 8.79 62.98 5.86
CA GLU A 583 7.57 62.42 6.46
C GLU A 583 7.55 60.90 6.36
N GLN A 584 7.93 60.33 5.21
CA GLN A 584 8.04 58.89 5.01
C GLN A 584 9.10 58.27 5.94
N LEU A 585 10.27 58.91 6.08
CA LEU A 585 11.31 58.49 7.03
C LEU A 585 10.82 58.50 8.48
N ARG A 586 10.05 59.53 8.89
CA ARG A 586 9.47 59.61 10.23
C ARG A 586 8.42 58.51 10.46
N ALA A 587 7.56 58.24 9.48
CA ALA A 587 6.56 57.19 9.58
C ALA A 587 7.24 55.80 9.69
N LEU A 588 8.17 55.49 8.78
CA LEU A 588 8.93 54.24 8.78
C LEU A 588 9.76 54.02 10.06
N SER A 589 10.28 55.09 10.68
CA SER A 589 10.96 54.98 11.99
C SER A 589 10.07 54.49 13.13
N ARG A 590 8.74 54.59 13.00
CA ARG A 590 7.74 54.18 14.00
C ARG A 590 7.03 52.87 13.64
N THR A 591 7.16 52.41 12.40
CA THR A 591 6.59 51.15 11.91
C THR A 591 7.06 49.95 12.72
N ARG A 592 6.14 49.03 12.99
CA ARG A 592 6.40 47.74 13.66
C ARG A 592 6.04 46.57 12.77
N ILE A 593 6.84 45.51 12.83
CA ILE A 593 6.57 44.22 12.18
C ILE A 593 6.68 43.13 13.24
N GLY A 594 5.61 42.36 13.44
CA GLY A 594 5.57 41.30 14.45
C GLY A 594 5.67 41.81 15.90
N GLY A 595 5.35 43.09 16.14
CA GLY A 595 5.47 43.76 17.45
C GLY A 595 6.77 44.52 17.67
N GLU A 596 7.83 44.20 16.91
CA GLU A 596 9.15 44.85 16.99
C GLU A 596 9.24 46.07 16.07
N LEU A 597 9.98 47.11 16.50
CA LEU A 597 10.28 48.28 15.66
C LEU A 597 11.22 47.91 14.52
N ILE A 598 10.96 48.40 13.31
CA ILE A 598 11.77 48.00 12.14
C ILE A 598 13.17 48.61 12.13
N HIS A 599 13.43 49.69 12.88
CA HIS A 599 14.72 50.40 12.94
C HIS A 599 15.37 50.56 11.56
N LEU A 600 14.70 51.32 10.67
CA LEU A 600 15.15 51.56 9.31
C LEU A 600 16.48 52.34 9.29
N GLU A 601 17.52 51.75 8.71
CA GLU A 601 18.83 52.35 8.50
C GLU A 601 19.19 52.25 7.01
N LEU A 602 19.83 53.27 6.43
CA LEU A 602 20.40 53.15 5.08
C LEU A 602 21.60 52.20 5.12
N ASP A 603 21.58 51.11 4.34
CA ASP A 603 22.72 50.20 4.26
C ASP A 603 23.83 50.81 3.40
N LYS A 604 24.82 51.39 4.09
CA LYS A 604 26.02 51.97 3.44
C LYS A 604 27.03 50.91 2.99
N GLY A 605 26.70 49.62 3.13
CA GLY A 605 27.60 48.51 2.89
C GLY A 605 28.79 48.48 3.84
N ARG A 606 29.63 47.45 3.71
CA ARG A 606 30.91 47.41 4.41
C ARG A 606 31.87 48.36 3.70
N ARG A 607 32.35 49.41 4.38
CA ARG A 607 33.41 50.30 3.88
C ARG A 607 34.57 49.45 3.32
N PRO A 608 35.08 49.75 2.11
CA PRO A 608 36.28 49.08 1.60
C PRO A 608 37.45 49.35 2.56
N ASN A 609 38.29 48.33 2.78
CA ASN A 609 39.39 48.41 3.73
C ASN A 609 40.60 49.14 3.11
N SER A 610 40.48 50.45 2.91
CA SER A 610 41.56 51.33 2.48
C SER A 610 42.14 52.07 3.69
N GLU A 611 43.11 51.44 4.36
CA GLU A 611 44.28 52.08 5.01
C GLU A 611 45.01 51.09 5.96
N ARG A 612 46.01 50.39 5.43
CA ARG A 612 47.25 50.15 6.17
C ARG A 612 48.42 49.95 5.21
N GLY A 613 49.27 50.98 5.18
CA GLY A 613 50.61 51.10 4.58
C GLY A 613 51.09 50.01 3.63
N GLY A 614 51.37 50.41 2.39
CA GLY A 614 52.30 49.64 1.56
C GLY A 614 53.75 49.81 2.05
N TYR A 615 54.57 48.77 1.88
CA TYR A 615 56.00 48.92 1.58
C TYR A 615 56.54 47.62 0.97
N SER A 616 57.31 47.76 -0.12
CA SER A 616 58.19 46.76 -0.74
C SER A 616 57.62 45.40 -1.17
N GLY A 617 57.13 45.35 -2.41
CA GLY A 617 57.00 44.11 -3.18
C GLY A 617 58.08 44.05 -4.27
N GLY A 618 59.28 43.58 -3.91
CA GLY A 618 60.40 43.42 -4.83
C GLY A 618 60.40 42.05 -5.53
N GLU A 619 60.56 42.10 -6.86
CA GLU A 619 60.80 41.03 -7.84
C GLU A 619 61.19 39.62 -7.36
N ARG A 620 60.40 38.63 -7.80
CA ARG A 620 60.78 37.51 -8.70
C ARG A 620 59.51 36.66 -8.90
N GLY A 621 59.13 36.22 -10.09
CA GLY A 621 59.95 35.82 -11.23
C GLY A 621 59.51 34.39 -11.53
N GLY A 622 58.81 34.16 -12.63
CA GLY A 622 58.02 32.93 -12.81
C GLY A 622 58.87 31.69 -13.10
N TYR A 623 58.21 30.53 -13.22
CA TYR A 623 58.46 29.64 -14.36
C TYR A 623 57.24 28.78 -14.69
N SER A 624 57.16 28.39 -15.96
CA SER A 624 56.11 27.55 -16.54
C SER A 624 56.35 26.06 -16.32
N GLY A 625 55.31 25.24 -16.46
CA GLY A 625 55.47 23.92 -17.09
C GLY A 625 55.04 22.69 -16.29
N GLY A 626 53.84 22.20 -16.59
CA GLY A 626 53.65 20.86 -17.15
C GLY A 626 53.99 19.59 -16.35
N GLY A 627 52.98 18.74 -16.17
CA GLY A 627 53.06 17.38 -16.71
C GLY A 627 53.20 16.19 -15.75
N ARG A 628 52.26 15.25 -15.91
CA ARG A 628 52.37 13.79 -15.70
C ARG A 628 52.88 13.23 -14.37
N GLY A 629 51.94 12.59 -13.65
CA GLY A 629 52.00 11.14 -13.42
C GLY A 629 52.80 10.63 -12.20
N GLY A 630 52.32 9.54 -11.60
CA GLY A 630 53.05 8.81 -10.56
C GLY A 630 52.15 8.16 -9.51
N ASN A 631 51.87 6.86 -9.67
CA ASN A 631 51.47 6.01 -8.55
C ASN A 631 52.67 5.87 -7.58
N PHE A 632 52.45 6.00 -6.26
CA PHE A 632 53.28 5.28 -5.30
C PHE A 632 52.55 4.92 -4.01
N LYS A 633 52.84 3.72 -3.49
CA LYS A 633 52.37 3.20 -2.19
C LYS A 633 53.25 3.74 -1.06
N GLY A 634 52.77 3.82 0.18
CA GLY A 634 53.69 3.90 1.32
C GLY A 634 53.15 4.38 2.67
N ASN A 635 52.54 3.45 3.41
CA ASN A 635 52.76 3.13 4.85
C ASN A 635 53.16 4.21 5.89
N GLY A 636 52.63 4.05 7.12
CA GLY A 636 52.98 4.79 8.33
C GLY A 636 51.93 5.86 8.70
N GLY A 637 51.26 5.86 9.86
CA GLY A 637 51.40 5.05 11.07
C GLY A 637 51.82 5.92 12.26
N PHE A 638 50.89 6.30 13.13
CA PHE A 638 51.22 6.90 14.43
C PHE A 638 50.23 6.49 15.53
N LYS A 639 50.80 6.03 16.65
CA LYS A 639 50.09 5.66 17.88
C LYS A 639 49.56 6.90 18.61
N LYS A 640 48.52 6.72 19.42
CA LYS A 640 48.33 7.54 20.62
C LYS A 640 48.11 6.63 21.83
N GLU A 641 48.92 6.82 22.86
CA GLU A 641 48.95 5.95 24.04
C GLU A 641 47.77 6.23 24.97
N PHE A 642 47.20 5.17 25.56
CA PHE A 642 46.44 5.25 26.79
C PHE A 642 47.31 4.68 27.92
N ARG A 643 47.41 5.39 29.05
CA ARG A 643 47.99 4.89 30.30
C ARG A 643 46.93 4.88 31.40
N LYS A 644 46.97 3.82 32.23
CA LYS A 644 46.07 3.50 33.34
C LYS A 644 46.28 4.39 34.58
N SER A 645 45.26 4.44 35.43
CA SER A 645 45.30 4.13 36.89
C SER A 645 43.85 4.22 37.38
N ASP A 646 43.14 3.13 37.69
CA ASP A 646 43.21 2.30 38.92
C ASP A 646 42.72 3.05 40.18
N GLY A 647 41.76 2.47 40.93
CA GLY A 647 41.33 2.97 42.25
C GLY A 647 39.88 2.64 42.65
N GLU A 648 39.69 1.57 43.41
CA GLU A 648 38.40 1.17 44.01
C GLU A 648 38.02 2.07 45.21
N ARG A 649 36.72 2.17 45.56
CA ARG A 649 36.20 1.86 46.92
C ARG A 649 34.68 2.01 47.09
N SER A 650 34.20 1.46 48.21
CA SER A 650 32.83 1.09 48.54
C SER A 650 32.12 2.02 49.53
N SER A 651 30.81 1.84 49.63
CA SER A 651 29.97 1.96 50.84
C SER A 651 29.43 3.33 51.27
N ALA A 652 28.08 3.38 51.30
CA ALA A 652 27.17 4.04 52.24
C ALA A 652 27.52 5.38 52.93
N ASP A 653 26.54 6.31 52.90
CA ASP A 653 25.72 6.79 54.04
C ASP A 653 25.32 8.28 53.90
N ARG A 654 24.23 8.68 54.59
CA ARG A 654 23.47 9.95 54.54
C ARG A 654 22.65 10.16 53.26
N GLY A 655 21.33 10.39 53.29
CA GLY A 655 20.41 10.58 54.41
C GLY A 655 19.82 11.99 54.44
N GLY A 656 18.58 12.14 53.96
CA GLY A 656 17.81 13.40 53.98
C GLY A 656 16.38 13.16 53.51
N ARG A 657 15.40 13.26 54.41
CA ARG A 657 13.95 13.05 54.14
C ARG A 657 13.22 14.41 54.04
N SER A 658 11.98 14.35 53.56
CA SER A 658 10.81 15.10 54.12
C SER A 658 10.58 16.56 53.65
N TYR A 659 9.36 17.07 53.41
CA TYR A 659 7.99 16.49 53.31
C TYR A 659 7.07 17.41 52.46
N SER A 660 5.92 16.86 52.05
CA SER A 660 4.60 17.44 51.69
C SER A 660 4.30 18.97 51.65
N ASP A 661 3.35 19.32 50.76
CA ASP A 661 1.99 19.79 51.15
C ASP A 661 0.98 19.09 50.18
N ARG A 662 -0.01 18.29 50.61
CA ARG A 662 -1.35 18.60 51.19
C ARG A 662 -2.33 19.26 50.19
N SER A 663 -3.64 18.97 50.16
CA SER A 663 -4.51 17.93 50.78
C SER A 663 -5.82 17.89 49.95
N GLU A 664 -6.49 16.76 49.70
CA GLU A 664 -7.49 16.07 50.58
C GLU A 664 -8.62 16.98 51.09
N ARG A 665 -9.91 16.61 51.18
CA ARG A 665 -10.78 15.44 50.85
C ARG A 665 -12.23 16.03 50.82
N THR A 666 -13.36 15.37 50.51
CA THR A 666 -13.99 14.21 51.17
C THR A 666 -15.33 13.91 50.47
N ALA A 667 -15.82 12.66 50.55
CA ALA A 667 -17.18 12.28 50.13
C ALA A 667 -18.17 12.24 51.32
N GLY A 668 -19.48 12.28 51.07
CA GLY A 668 -20.51 12.05 52.10
C GLY A 668 -21.94 12.17 51.57
N SER A 669 -22.77 11.14 51.80
CA SER A 669 -24.19 11.06 51.43
C SER A 669 -25.11 11.22 52.66
N TYR A 670 -26.43 11.32 52.41
CA TYR A 670 -27.62 11.34 53.29
C TYR A 670 -28.28 12.70 53.58
N GLY A 671 -29.62 12.75 53.57
CA GLY A 671 -30.40 13.81 54.21
C GLY A 671 -31.70 14.26 53.51
N ASP A 672 -32.76 13.46 53.65
CA ASP A 672 -34.16 13.70 53.26
C ASP A 672 -34.82 14.98 53.90
N ARG A 673 -35.91 15.48 53.30
CA ARG A 673 -37.02 16.33 53.85
C ARG A 673 -37.04 17.90 53.81
N ASP A 674 -37.86 18.38 52.87
CA ASP A 674 -39.17 19.08 53.08
C ASP A 674 -39.30 20.63 53.27
N ARG A 675 -40.37 21.17 52.63
CA ARG A 675 -41.13 22.45 52.80
C ARG A 675 -40.65 23.83 52.26
N GLY A 676 -41.60 24.47 51.53
CA GLY A 676 -41.87 25.94 51.56
C GLY A 676 -41.61 26.70 50.25
N GLN A 677 -42.50 26.66 49.23
CA GLN A 677 -43.69 27.53 48.98
C GLN A 677 -43.46 28.95 48.40
N SER A 678 -44.33 29.33 47.43
CA SER A 678 -44.63 30.70 46.93
C SER A 678 -43.65 31.31 45.89
N SER A 679 -44.05 31.97 44.79
CA SER A 679 -45.36 32.09 44.07
C SER A 679 -45.19 32.73 42.66
N GLY A 680 -46.14 32.46 41.73
CA GLY A 680 -46.46 33.27 40.52
C GLY A 680 -45.45 33.32 39.33
N SER A 681 -45.85 33.48 38.06
CA SER A 681 -47.18 33.42 37.42
C SER A 681 -47.12 33.25 35.88
N ARG A 682 -47.73 32.17 35.38
CA ARG A 682 -48.70 32.03 34.25
C ARG A 682 -48.46 32.65 32.85
N PHE A 683 -48.42 31.76 31.83
CA PHE A 683 -49.29 31.66 30.63
C PHE A 683 -49.04 30.29 29.94
N GLY A 684 -49.94 29.63 29.18
CA GLY A 684 -51.41 29.78 29.07
C GLY A 684 -52.10 29.06 27.88
N GLY A 685 -52.33 27.73 27.93
CA GLY A 685 -53.16 26.93 26.98
C GLY A 685 -52.69 25.45 26.90
N HIS A 686 -53.43 24.42 27.33
CA HIS A 686 -54.70 23.82 26.83
C HIS A 686 -54.57 23.14 25.44
N GLY A 687 -54.93 21.86 25.24
CA GLY A 687 -55.53 20.89 26.20
C GLY A 687 -55.56 19.42 25.76
N ASP A 688 -56.32 18.64 26.53
CA ASP A 688 -56.54 17.17 26.60
C ASP A 688 -56.78 16.38 25.28
N GLY A 689 -56.66 15.04 25.22
CA GLY A 689 -56.25 14.06 26.24
C GLY A 689 -56.67 12.60 25.96
N ALA A 690 -56.66 11.77 27.01
CA ALA A 690 -57.24 10.41 27.15
C ALA A 690 -56.58 9.17 26.44
N ARG A 691 -56.67 8.02 27.13
CA ARG A 691 -55.96 6.74 26.89
C ARG A 691 -56.93 5.55 26.65
N LYS A 692 -56.38 4.45 26.10
CA LYS A 692 -56.75 3.00 26.29
C LYS A 692 -58.04 2.48 25.59
N PRO A 693 -58.29 1.14 25.47
CA PRO A 693 -57.56 -0.04 26.00
C PRO A 693 -57.24 -1.18 24.98
N ARG A 694 -56.87 -2.37 25.50
CA ARG A 694 -56.41 -3.63 24.85
C ARG A 694 -57.52 -4.54 24.27
N GLY A 695 -57.12 -5.43 23.36
CA GLY A 695 -57.74 -6.74 22.99
C GLY A 695 -57.37 -7.11 21.55
N GLY A 696 -56.99 -8.33 21.14
CA GLY A 696 -56.98 -9.63 21.79
C GLY A 696 -57.85 -10.64 21.01
N GLY A 697 -57.24 -11.57 20.24
CA GLY A 697 -57.99 -12.60 19.51
C GLY A 697 -57.19 -13.38 18.46
N ASP A 698 -57.06 -14.69 18.67
CA ASP A 698 -56.43 -15.66 17.75
C ASP A 698 -57.29 -15.98 16.52
N ARG A 699 -56.64 -16.42 15.43
CA ARG A 699 -56.94 -17.73 14.79
C ARG A 699 -55.98 -18.13 13.65
N ASP A 700 -55.49 -19.36 13.72
CA ASP A 700 -54.89 -20.11 12.60
C ASP A 700 -55.92 -20.44 11.49
N PHE A 701 -55.46 -20.70 10.26
CA PHE A 701 -55.54 -22.02 9.58
C PHE A 701 -54.98 -22.04 8.13
N ASN A 702 -53.72 -22.47 7.98
CA ASN A 702 -53.24 -23.55 7.10
C ASN A 702 -53.90 -23.82 5.70
N ARG A 703 -53.16 -23.64 4.58
CA ARG A 703 -52.69 -24.76 3.69
C ARG A 703 -51.91 -24.38 2.40
N LYS A 704 -50.72 -24.99 2.27
CA LYS A 704 -50.10 -25.75 1.15
C LYS A 704 -50.41 -25.46 -0.35
N GLY A 705 -49.33 -25.43 -1.15
CA GLY A 705 -49.23 -25.87 -2.57
C GLY A 705 -48.31 -24.98 -3.41
N LYS A 706 -47.04 -25.34 -3.69
CA LYS A 706 -46.57 -26.09 -4.90
C LYS A 706 -47.18 -25.55 -6.21
N TRP A 707 -46.42 -25.11 -7.20
CA TRP A 707 -45.14 -25.66 -7.68
C TRP A 707 -43.91 -24.78 -7.48
#